data_AF-A0AAP0D2Y8-F1
#
_entry.id   AF-A0AAP0D2Y8-F1
#
_cell.length_a   1.000
_cell.length_b   1.000
_cell.length_c   1.000
_cell.angle_alpha   90.00
_cell.angle_beta   90.00
_cell.angle_gamma   90.00
#
_symmetry.space_group_name_H-M   'P 1'
#
loop_
_entity.id
_entity.type
_entity.pdbx_description
1 polymer ?
#
loop_
_entity_poly.entity_id
_entity_poly.type
_entity_poly.pdbx_seq_one_letter_code
_entity_poly.pdbx_strand_id
1 'polypeptide(L)'
;MAEGSEYEFHIYNSMTKQKEKFNPIVPGKVSMYVCGVTSYDFSHIGHARAYVAFDVLFRYLKHLGYEVKYVRNFTDVDDKIIKRANELGEDPLSLSNRFAQEFLTDMADLQCLPPNEQPRVSDHMDQIRDMIQKIINNNCAYTVDGDVYFSVDSFPNYGRLSGRKLEDNRAGERIAIDSRKKNPADFALWKAAKPGEISWDSPWGPGRPGWHIECSAMSLTYLTETFDIHGGGMDLIFPHHENEIAQSCAACPNSNISYWMHNGFVTANDEKMSKSVGNFFTIREVTKLYHPLALRHFLMGTHYRSPVNYSIAQIEISSEALYYIYQTLEDCDNAISQFQDEIKTSGNKYSITDEAQKSIKNLTSHLEEKLSDDLHTPTILNAALQDALRLLNKVLSMLKKKLQKPQKLSYIKSLIELEKEVRGVLDVLGLLSNSTYTEVLKQLKEKALKRAELTEENIQQQIEDRALARKNKDFKLGDLIRSNLTSKGIALMDVGSETIWRPCVPVEPAKVSDDQLLPGLSRQTCFTSNVICVPYNLIIHVQIIKRANELGEDPLSLSNRFAQEFLTDMADLQCLPPNEQPRVSDHMDQIRDMIQKIINNNCAYTVDGDVYFSVDSFPNYGRLSGRKLEDNRAGERIAIDSRKKNPADFALWKAAKPGEISWDSPWGPGRPGWHIECSAMSLTYLTETFDIHGGGMDLIFPHHENEIAQSCAACPNSNISYWMHNGFVTANDEKMSKSVGNFFTIREVTKLYHPLALRHFLMGTHYRSPVNYAIAQIEISSEALYYIYQTLEDCDNVISQFQDEIKTSGNKYSITDEAQKSIKNLRSHLEEKLSDDLHTPTILNAALQDALRLMNKVLSMLKKKLQKPQKLSYIKSLIELEKEVRGVLDVLGLLSNSTYTEVLKQLKEKALKRAELTEENIQQQIEDRALARKNKDFKLGDLIRSNLTSKGIALMDVGSETIWRPCVPVEPAKASDDQLLPGLSRSADATKP
;
A
#
# COMPACT_ATOMS: atom_id res chain seq x y z
N MET A 1 14.26 31.46 6.55
CA MET A 1 13.51 30.53 7.41
C MET A 1 12.35 31.32 7.98
N ALA A 2 11.14 30.79 7.98
CA ALA A 2 10.19 31.26 8.98
C ALA A 2 10.76 30.82 10.34
N GLU A 3 11.06 31.78 11.20
CA GLU A 3 11.75 31.54 12.46
C GLU A 3 10.91 30.61 13.35
N GLY A 4 11.37 29.37 13.63
CA GLY A 4 10.78 28.57 14.71
C GLY A 4 10.73 27.04 14.60
N SER A 5 10.82 26.42 13.41
CA SER A 5 10.76 24.94 13.31
C SER A 5 12.14 24.28 13.47
N GLU A 6 12.22 23.23 14.29
CA GLU A 6 13.43 22.42 14.51
C GLU A 6 13.76 21.52 13.31
N TYR A 7 12.81 21.29 12.41
CA TYR A 7 12.91 20.35 11.29
C TYR A 7 13.00 21.06 9.94
N GLU A 8 13.87 20.56 9.07
CA GLU A 8 13.97 21.06 7.69
C GLU A 8 12.89 20.42 6.82
N PHE A 9 12.07 21.25 6.16
CA PHE A 9 11.05 20.77 5.24
C PHE A 9 11.67 20.21 3.96
N HIS A 10 11.35 18.96 3.66
CA HIS A 10 11.76 18.23 2.46
C HIS A 10 10.53 17.80 1.64
N ILE A 11 10.67 17.87 0.33
CA ILE A 11 9.64 17.45 -0.64
C ILE A 11 10.28 16.57 -1.69
N TYR A 12 9.60 15.50 -2.11
CA TYR A 12 10.00 14.75 -3.28
C TYR A 12 9.77 15.52 -4.58
N ASN A 13 10.84 15.78 -5.31
CA ASN A 13 10.80 16.45 -6.59
C ASN A 13 10.80 15.43 -7.72
N SER A 14 9.71 15.40 -8.50
CA SER A 14 9.55 14.45 -9.60
C SER A 14 10.57 14.67 -10.72
N MET A 15 11.07 15.91 -10.86
CA MET A 15 12.10 16.26 -11.84
C MET A 15 13.43 15.57 -11.54
N THR A 16 13.84 15.52 -10.27
CA THR A 16 15.13 14.94 -9.85
C THR A 16 15.02 13.52 -9.32
N LYS A 17 13.78 13.08 -9.04
CA LYS A 17 13.43 11.79 -8.44
C LYS A 17 14.00 11.59 -7.03
N GLN A 18 14.20 12.67 -6.28
CA GLN A 18 14.76 12.65 -4.92
C GLN A 18 13.95 13.53 -3.98
N LYS A 19 14.04 13.26 -2.68
CA LYS A 19 13.59 14.18 -1.64
C LYS A 19 14.62 15.30 -1.51
N GLU A 20 14.18 16.53 -1.66
CA GLU A 20 15.02 17.73 -1.61
C GLU A 20 14.56 18.65 -0.49
N LYS A 21 15.50 19.36 0.12
CA LYS A 21 15.19 20.46 1.02
C LYS A 21 14.41 21.53 0.25
N PHE A 22 13.26 21.91 0.78
CA PHE A 22 12.42 22.95 0.21
C PHE A 22 13.01 24.33 0.48
N ASN A 23 13.39 25.03 -0.59
CA ASN A 23 13.92 26.39 -0.55
C ASN A 23 13.09 27.25 -1.52
N PRO A 24 12.26 28.17 -1.02
CA PRO A 24 11.51 29.05 -1.92
C PRO A 24 12.45 30.01 -2.64
N ILE A 25 12.09 30.35 -3.89
CA ILE A 25 12.76 31.34 -4.74
C ILE A 25 12.84 32.70 -4.03
N VAL A 26 11.73 33.11 -3.40
CA VAL A 26 11.67 34.32 -2.58
C VAL A 26 11.56 33.90 -1.11
N PRO A 27 12.56 34.18 -0.26
CA PRO A 27 12.51 33.81 1.15
C PRO A 27 11.20 34.25 1.84
N GLY A 28 10.50 33.29 2.45
CA GLY A 28 9.23 33.54 3.16
C GLY A 28 7.98 33.55 2.28
N LYS A 29 8.10 33.45 0.95
CA LYS A 29 6.96 33.40 0.01
C LYS A 29 7.00 32.13 -0.83
N VAL A 30 5.84 31.53 -1.08
CA VAL A 30 5.72 30.32 -1.90
C VAL A 30 4.70 30.54 -3.01
N SER A 31 5.12 30.32 -4.26
CA SER A 31 4.31 30.37 -5.46
C SER A 31 3.99 28.95 -5.94
N MET A 32 2.72 28.57 -5.89
CA MET A 32 2.26 27.20 -6.14
C MET A 32 1.16 27.17 -7.20
N TYR A 33 1.33 26.35 -8.24
CA TYR A 33 0.32 26.06 -9.25
C TYR A 33 -0.06 24.58 -9.19
N VAL A 34 -1.36 24.25 -9.12
CA VAL A 34 -1.83 22.86 -9.17
C VAL A 34 -2.86 22.73 -10.28
N CYS A 35 -2.67 21.77 -11.18
CA CYS A 35 -3.59 21.54 -12.29
C CYS A 35 -5.03 21.26 -11.81
N GLY A 36 -5.97 21.96 -12.45
CA GLY A 36 -7.39 21.90 -12.19
C GLY A 36 -8.11 20.69 -12.78
N VAL A 37 -9.43 20.67 -12.60
CA VAL A 37 -10.31 19.69 -13.24
C VAL A 37 -10.81 20.21 -14.59
N THR A 38 -11.05 19.30 -15.53
CA THR A 38 -11.94 19.56 -16.67
C THR A 38 -13.38 19.49 -16.17
N SER A 39 -14.08 20.63 -16.10
CA SER A 39 -15.41 20.72 -15.49
C SER A 39 -16.53 20.26 -16.42
N TYR A 40 -16.55 18.98 -16.79
CA TYR A 40 -17.60 18.42 -17.67
C TYR A 40 -18.55 17.43 -16.97
N ASP A 41 -18.19 16.99 -15.77
CA ASP A 41 -18.94 15.99 -14.99
C ASP A 41 -18.56 16.08 -13.49
N PHE A 42 -19.25 15.32 -12.63
CA PHE A 42 -18.95 15.24 -11.21
C PHE A 42 -17.55 14.68 -10.92
N SER A 43 -16.92 15.21 -9.86
CA SER A 43 -15.61 14.76 -9.43
C SER A 43 -15.64 13.41 -8.72
N HIS A 44 -14.56 12.65 -8.91
CA HIS A 44 -14.39 11.32 -8.32
C HIS A 44 -13.34 11.31 -7.22
N ILE A 45 -13.26 10.18 -6.49
CA ILE A 45 -12.35 10.03 -5.36
C ILE A 45 -10.86 10.20 -5.75
N GLY A 46 -10.52 10.02 -7.03
CA GLY A 46 -9.20 10.34 -7.58
C GLY A 46 -8.90 11.85 -7.57
N HIS A 47 -9.88 12.69 -7.90
CA HIS A 47 -9.76 14.15 -7.73
C HIS A 47 -9.66 14.51 -6.25
N ALA A 48 -10.48 13.89 -5.38
CA ALA A 48 -10.40 14.10 -3.94
C ALA A 48 -9.00 13.80 -3.39
N ARG A 49 -8.39 12.69 -3.81
CA ARG A 49 -7.02 12.31 -3.42
C ARG A 49 -6.01 13.41 -3.75
N ALA A 50 -6.05 13.94 -4.98
CA ALA A 50 -5.15 15.00 -5.40
C ALA A 50 -5.34 16.26 -4.55
N TYR A 51 -6.57 16.77 -4.49
CA TYR A 51 -6.82 18.07 -3.84
C TYR A 51 -6.71 18.02 -2.32
N VAL A 52 -6.98 16.88 -1.67
CA VAL A 52 -6.70 16.71 -0.22
C VAL A 52 -5.19 16.73 0.05
N ALA A 53 -4.37 16.09 -0.79
CA ALA A 53 -2.92 16.12 -0.63
C ALA A 53 -2.34 17.54 -0.77
N PHE A 54 -2.76 18.28 -1.81
CA PHE A 54 -2.32 19.65 -2.02
C PHE A 54 -2.92 20.64 -1.00
N ASP A 55 -4.10 20.35 -0.44
CA ASP A 55 -4.63 21.11 0.69
C ASP A 55 -3.81 20.93 1.97
N VAL A 56 -3.39 19.70 2.29
CA VAL A 56 -2.46 19.44 3.42
C VAL A 56 -1.14 20.19 3.21
N LEU A 57 -0.59 20.18 1.99
CA LEU A 57 0.60 20.99 1.66
C LEU A 57 0.35 22.48 1.90
N PHE A 58 -0.76 23.02 1.39
CA PHE A 58 -1.10 24.43 1.54
C PHE A 58 -1.26 24.85 3.01
N ARG A 59 -1.97 24.03 3.80
CA ARG A 59 -2.13 24.20 5.25
C ARG A 59 -0.78 24.15 5.96
N TYR A 60 0.07 23.19 5.60
CA TYR A 60 1.37 23.03 6.25
C TYR A 60 2.34 24.16 5.91
N LEU A 61 2.38 24.63 4.66
CA LEU A 61 3.18 25.80 4.28
C LEU A 61 2.74 27.06 5.06
N LYS A 62 1.43 27.26 5.25
CA LYS A 62 0.89 28.33 6.10
C LYS A 62 1.24 28.13 7.57
N HIS A 63 1.18 26.89 8.07
CA HIS A 63 1.58 26.54 9.43
C HIS A 63 3.07 26.83 9.68
N LEU A 64 3.92 26.57 8.69
CA LEU A 64 5.33 26.97 8.66
C LEU A 64 5.53 28.48 8.51
N GLY A 65 4.47 29.31 8.41
CA GLY A 65 4.57 30.77 8.33
C GLY A 65 4.89 31.34 6.95
N TYR A 66 4.79 30.55 5.87
CA TYR A 66 4.96 31.08 4.51
C TYR A 66 3.76 31.91 4.04
N GLU A 67 4.03 32.99 3.32
CA GLU A 67 3.03 33.66 2.49
C GLU A 67 2.88 32.87 1.18
N VAL A 68 1.78 32.12 1.05
CA VAL A 68 1.57 31.23 -0.10
C VAL A 68 0.59 31.86 -1.10
N LYS A 69 1.00 31.96 -2.37
CA LYS A 69 0.16 32.25 -3.54
C LYS A 69 -0.13 30.95 -4.29
N TYR A 70 -1.29 30.36 -4.00
CA TYR A 70 -1.79 29.12 -4.58
C TYR A 70 -2.78 29.40 -5.71
N VAL A 71 -2.48 28.92 -6.93
CA VAL A 71 -3.31 29.02 -8.13
C VAL A 71 -3.77 27.62 -8.56
N ARG A 72 -5.04 27.46 -8.92
CA ARG A 72 -5.58 26.22 -9.53
C ARG A 72 -6.62 26.55 -10.59
N ASN A 73 -6.41 26.17 -11.83
CA ASN A 73 -7.32 26.51 -12.92
C ASN A 73 -8.62 25.70 -12.94
N PHE A 74 -9.54 26.10 -13.81
CA PHE A 74 -10.61 25.28 -14.36
C PHE A 74 -10.40 25.18 -15.87
N THR A 75 -10.25 23.96 -16.39
CA THR A 75 -10.32 23.73 -17.83
C THR A 75 -11.80 23.72 -18.21
N ASP A 76 -12.29 24.85 -18.70
CA ASP A 76 -13.68 25.06 -19.11
C ASP A 76 -13.88 25.08 -20.64
N VAL A 77 -12.82 24.79 -21.39
CA VAL A 77 -12.81 24.63 -22.84
C VAL A 77 -12.06 23.34 -23.19
N ASP A 78 -12.77 22.26 -23.55
CA ASP A 78 -12.17 20.97 -23.93
C ASP A 78 -13.12 20.15 -24.81
N ASP A 79 -12.58 19.20 -25.59
CA ASP A 79 -13.38 18.28 -26.42
C ASP A 79 -14.41 17.50 -25.58
N LYS A 80 -14.10 17.12 -24.33
CA LYS A 80 -15.05 16.42 -23.44
C LYS A 80 -16.22 17.30 -23.02
N ILE A 81 -15.99 18.59 -22.80
CA ILE A 81 -17.04 19.56 -22.47
C ILE A 81 -17.97 19.74 -23.65
N ILE A 82 -17.41 19.99 -24.84
CA ILE A 82 -18.18 20.16 -26.08
C ILE A 82 -19.03 18.92 -26.35
N LYS A 83 -18.43 17.73 -26.27
CA LYS A 83 -19.14 16.46 -26.45
C LYS A 83 -20.30 16.33 -25.45
N ARG A 84 -20.05 16.57 -24.17
CA ARG A 84 -21.07 16.43 -23.11
C ARG A 84 -22.19 17.47 -23.22
N ALA A 85 -21.84 18.69 -23.60
CA ALA A 85 -22.79 19.77 -23.84
C ALA A 85 -23.74 19.44 -25.00
N ASN A 86 -23.19 18.90 -26.10
CA ASN A 86 -23.98 18.42 -27.23
C ASN A 86 -24.90 17.25 -26.85
N GLU A 87 -24.43 16.31 -26.02
CA GLU A 87 -25.26 15.20 -25.51
C GLU A 87 -26.46 15.68 -24.69
N LEU A 88 -26.32 16.80 -23.97
CA LEU A 88 -27.36 17.36 -23.09
C LEU A 88 -28.17 18.49 -23.73
N GLY A 89 -27.76 18.99 -24.91
CA GLY A 89 -28.36 20.15 -25.54
C GLY A 89 -28.14 21.45 -24.76
N GLU A 90 -27.03 21.54 -24.01
CA GLU A 90 -26.65 22.71 -23.21
C GLU A 90 -25.51 23.50 -23.88
N ASP A 91 -25.37 24.78 -23.55
CA ASP A 91 -24.19 25.57 -23.94
C ASP A 91 -22.93 25.06 -23.20
N PRO A 92 -21.78 24.83 -23.89
CA PRO A 92 -20.56 24.31 -23.27
C PRO A 92 -20.04 25.09 -22.06
N LEU A 93 -20.04 26.42 -22.11
CA LEU A 93 -19.56 27.26 -21.00
C LEU A 93 -20.52 27.22 -19.81
N SER A 94 -21.83 27.19 -20.09
CA SER A 94 -22.87 27.06 -19.07
C SER A 94 -22.77 25.71 -18.34
N LEU A 95 -22.62 24.61 -19.08
CA LEU A 95 -22.37 23.27 -18.51
C LEU A 95 -21.10 23.26 -17.66
N SER A 96 -20.04 23.86 -18.19
CA SER A 96 -18.75 23.88 -17.51
C SER A 96 -18.78 24.69 -16.22
N ASN A 97 -19.42 25.85 -16.24
CA ASN A 97 -19.60 26.66 -15.05
C ASN A 97 -20.41 25.91 -13.98
N ARG A 98 -21.47 25.20 -14.37
CA ARG A 98 -22.25 24.36 -13.43
C ARG A 98 -21.34 23.33 -12.75
N PHE A 99 -20.60 22.51 -13.49
CA PHE A 99 -19.72 21.51 -12.89
C PHE A 99 -18.52 22.08 -12.14
N ALA A 100 -18.05 23.28 -12.49
CA ALA A 100 -17.07 24.00 -11.68
C ALA A 100 -17.64 24.35 -10.29
N GLN A 101 -18.91 24.79 -10.21
CA GLN A 101 -19.59 25.03 -8.92
C GLN A 101 -19.83 23.73 -8.14
N GLU A 102 -20.17 22.64 -8.83
CA GLU A 102 -20.32 21.32 -8.18
C GLU A 102 -18.99 20.85 -7.58
N PHE A 103 -17.89 21.04 -8.30
CA PHE A 103 -16.55 20.75 -7.79
C PHE A 103 -16.18 21.60 -6.57
N LEU A 104 -16.49 22.91 -6.59
CA LEU A 104 -16.24 23.77 -5.43
C LEU A 104 -17.03 23.32 -4.20
N THR A 105 -18.27 22.89 -4.39
CA THR A 105 -19.08 22.26 -3.33
C THR A 105 -18.41 21.01 -2.78
N ASP A 106 -17.97 20.10 -3.66
CA ASP A 106 -17.31 18.85 -3.26
C ASP A 106 -15.99 19.12 -2.50
N MET A 107 -15.21 20.13 -2.91
CA MET A 107 -13.97 20.52 -2.23
C MET A 107 -14.24 21.16 -0.87
N ALA A 108 -15.31 21.95 -0.75
CA ALA A 108 -15.74 22.54 0.53
C ALA A 108 -16.20 21.47 1.52
N ASP A 109 -16.95 20.46 1.06
CA ASP A 109 -17.36 19.29 1.87
C ASP A 109 -16.14 18.54 2.43
N LEU A 110 -15.08 18.40 1.62
CA LEU A 110 -13.80 17.79 2.03
C LEU A 110 -12.89 18.75 2.83
N GLN A 111 -13.37 19.96 3.14
CA GLN A 111 -12.63 21.01 3.85
C GLN A 111 -11.31 21.41 3.19
N CYS A 112 -11.22 21.30 1.87
CA CYS A 112 -10.10 21.86 1.14
C CYS A 112 -10.21 23.39 1.15
N LEU A 113 -9.14 24.08 1.53
CA LEU A 113 -9.07 25.53 1.47
C LEU A 113 -9.13 26.00 0.00
N PRO A 114 -9.85 27.10 -0.29
CA PRO A 114 -9.85 27.65 -1.62
C PRO A 114 -8.43 28.13 -1.99
N PRO A 115 -7.96 27.87 -3.24
CA PRO A 115 -6.80 28.55 -3.80
C PRO A 115 -6.97 30.08 -3.74
N ASN A 116 -5.87 30.82 -3.75
CA ASN A 116 -5.90 32.27 -3.83
C ASN A 116 -6.50 32.73 -5.17
N GLU A 117 -6.25 31.99 -6.25
CA GLU A 117 -6.72 32.30 -7.60
C GLU A 117 -7.22 31.03 -8.30
N GLN A 118 -8.33 31.15 -9.03
CA GLN A 118 -8.95 30.04 -9.75
C GLN A 118 -9.31 30.40 -11.20
N PRO A 119 -8.31 30.58 -12.08
CA PRO A 119 -8.55 31.05 -13.44
C PRO A 119 -9.27 30.05 -14.32
N ARG A 120 -10.04 30.56 -15.27
CA ARG A 120 -10.76 29.79 -16.29
C ARG A 120 -10.10 29.96 -17.64
N VAL A 121 -10.04 28.91 -18.44
CA VAL A 121 -9.41 28.97 -19.78
C VAL A 121 -10.12 29.97 -20.69
N SER A 122 -11.45 30.00 -20.65
CA SER A 122 -12.28 30.92 -21.45
C SER A 122 -11.97 32.41 -21.21
N ASP A 123 -11.49 32.77 -20.02
CA ASP A 123 -11.13 34.14 -19.64
C ASP A 123 -9.69 34.52 -20.03
N HIS A 124 -8.87 33.59 -20.54
CA HIS A 124 -7.42 33.76 -20.76
C HIS A 124 -6.96 33.56 -22.20
N MET A 125 -7.88 33.71 -23.16
CA MET A 125 -7.61 33.47 -24.58
C MET A 125 -6.54 34.41 -25.17
N ASP A 126 -6.45 35.65 -24.69
CA ASP A 126 -5.41 36.61 -25.12
C ASP A 126 -4.01 36.11 -24.72
N GLN A 127 -3.84 35.72 -23.46
CA GLN A 127 -2.55 35.24 -22.94
C GLN A 127 -2.13 33.93 -23.61
N ILE A 128 -3.10 33.05 -23.90
CA ILE A 128 -2.87 31.83 -24.67
C ILE A 128 -2.38 32.17 -26.08
N ARG A 129 -3.07 33.07 -26.81
CA ARG A 129 -2.64 33.48 -28.16
C ARG A 129 -1.25 34.09 -28.15
N ASP A 130 -0.96 34.96 -27.19
CA ASP A 130 0.35 35.59 -27.05
C ASP A 130 1.46 34.56 -26.82
N MET A 131 1.20 33.55 -25.97
CA MET A 131 2.16 32.48 -25.71
C MET A 131 2.41 31.62 -26.97
N ILE A 132 1.35 31.25 -27.69
CA ILE A 132 1.48 30.50 -28.94
C ILE A 132 2.28 31.32 -29.97
N GLN A 133 2.01 32.62 -30.09
CA GLN A 133 2.75 33.49 -30.99
C GLN A 133 4.24 33.56 -30.62
N LYS A 134 4.60 33.60 -29.33
CA LYS A 134 6.00 33.51 -28.87
C LYS A 134 6.65 32.19 -29.26
N ILE A 135 5.95 31.06 -29.07
CA ILE A 135 6.47 29.72 -29.43
C ILE A 135 6.71 29.63 -30.95
N ILE A 136 5.80 30.18 -31.77
CA ILE A 136 5.97 30.26 -33.24
C ILE A 136 7.18 31.13 -33.59
N ASN A 137 7.29 32.33 -33.00
CA ASN A 137 8.40 33.25 -33.28
C ASN A 137 9.76 32.65 -32.92
N ASN A 138 9.80 31.74 -31.93
CA ASN A 138 10.99 31.01 -31.52
C ASN A 138 11.24 29.73 -32.34
N ASN A 139 10.49 29.50 -33.43
CA ASN A 139 10.59 28.34 -34.32
C ASN A 139 10.30 26.98 -33.65
N CYS A 140 9.50 26.99 -32.57
CA CYS A 140 9.11 25.77 -31.85
C CYS A 140 7.72 25.24 -32.20
N ALA A 141 6.98 25.94 -33.08
CA ALA A 141 5.65 25.54 -33.52
C ALA A 141 5.45 25.78 -35.02
N TYR A 142 4.44 25.12 -35.58
CA TYR A 142 4.05 25.29 -36.99
C TYR A 142 2.53 25.20 -37.18
N THR A 143 2.04 25.89 -38.20
CA THR A 143 0.62 25.94 -38.57
C THR A 143 0.30 24.94 -39.68
N VAL A 144 -0.81 24.22 -39.59
CA VAL A 144 -1.35 23.39 -40.68
C VAL A 144 -2.88 23.47 -40.67
N ASP A 145 -3.48 23.94 -41.77
CA ASP A 145 -4.95 24.00 -41.95
C ASP A 145 -5.72 24.66 -40.78
N GLY A 146 -5.13 25.68 -40.16
CA GLY A 146 -5.70 26.40 -39.01
C GLY A 146 -5.38 25.81 -37.64
N ASP A 147 -4.86 24.57 -37.58
CA ASP A 147 -4.27 24.01 -36.37
C ASP A 147 -2.85 24.58 -36.16
N VAL A 148 -2.42 24.70 -34.90
CA VAL A 148 -1.05 25.01 -34.51
C VAL A 148 -0.50 23.88 -33.67
N TYR A 149 0.62 23.29 -34.08
CA TYR A 149 1.29 22.21 -33.35
C TYR A 149 2.62 22.67 -32.79
N PHE A 150 2.94 22.20 -31.58
CA PHE A 150 4.29 22.26 -31.03
C PHE A 150 5.15 21.19 -31.68
N SER A 151 6.36 21.55 -32.12
CA SER A 151 7.32 20.61 -32.68
C SER A 151 8.22 20.05 -31.57
N VAL A 152 8.03 18.79 -31.18
CA VAL A 152 8.84 18.20 -30.10
C VAL A 152 10.33 18.12 -30.47
N ASP A 153 10.63 17.95 -31.75
CA ASP A 153 12.01 17.93 -32.28
C ASP A 153 12.74 19.26 -32.08
N SER A 154 12.01 20.36 -31.92
CA SER A 154 12.59 21.68 -31.61
C SER A 154 13.02 21.82 -30.15
N PHE A 155 12.69 20.87 -29.28
CA PHE A 155 12.98 20.91 -27.85
C PHE A 155 13.78 19.67 -27.41
N PRO A 156 15.13 19.70 -27.48
CA PRO A 156 15.98 18.54 -27.23
C PRO A 156 15.83 17.89 -25.85
N ASN A 157 15.36 18.65 -24.85
CA ASN A 157 15.17 18.18 -23.48
C ASN A 157 13.75 17.65 -23.20
N TYR A 158 12.96 17.38 -24.24
CA TYR A 158 11.61 16.83 -24.10
C TYR A 158 11.65 15.41 -23.50
N GLY A 159 10.87 15.18 -22.45
CA GLY A 159 10.87 13.89 -21.72
C GLY A 159 11.67 13.93 -20.41
N ARG A 160 12.26 15.07 -20.04
CA ARG A 160 13.11 15.19 -18.83
C ARG A 160 12.35 14.95 -17.53
N LEU A 161 11.08 15.36 -17.44
CA LEU A 161 10.27 15.18 -16.23
C LEU A 161 9.83 13.71 -16.09
N SER A 162 9.36 13.13 -17.18
CA SER A 162 8.87 11.75 -17.23
C SER A 162 9.99 10.70 -17.27
N GLY A 163 11.21 11.09 -17.67
CA GLY A 163 12.32 10.19 -17.93
C GLY A 163 12.16 9.34 -19.20
N ARG A 164 11.18 9.66 -20.06
CA ARG A 164 10.94 8.97 -21.34
C ARG A 164 11.87 9.51 -22.42
N LYS A 165 12.41 8.65 -23.28
CA LYS A 165 13.15 9.09 -24.46
C LYS A 165 12.17 9.45 -25.59
N LEU A 166 12.54 10.37 -26.47
CA LEU A 166 11.77 10.73 -27.67
C LEU A 166 11.46 9.49 -28.54
N GLU A 167 12.36 8.51 -28.57
CA GLU A 167 12.20 7.24 -29.27
C GLU A 167 11.06 6.36 -28.69
N ASP A 168 10.78 6.51 -27.39
CA ASP A 168 9.70 5.83 -26.66
C ASP A 168 8.35 6.59 -26.75
N ASN A 169 8.36 7.82 -27.29
CA ASN A 169 7.21 8.73 -27.34
C ASN A 169 6.38 8.61 -28.63
N ARG A 170 6.40 7.46 -29.32
CA ARG A 170 5.47 7.24 -30.43
C ARG A 170 4.04 7.26 -29.92
N ALA A 171 3.18 8.02 -30.61
CA ALA A 171 1.79 8.23 -30.25
C ALA A 171 1.08 6.90 -29.93
N GLY A 172 0.76 6.68 -28.66
CA GLY A 172 -0.07 5.57 -28.22
C GLY A 172 -1.51 5.75 -28.72
N GLU A 173 -1.78 5.24 -29.92
CA GLU A 173 -2.96 4.51 -30.43
C GLU A 173 -4.40 4.73 -29.89
N ARG A 174 -4.68 5.79 -29.13
CA ARG A 174 -6.05 6.24 -28.80
C ARG A 174 -6.56 7.38 -29.67
N ILE A 175 -5.71 7.97 -30.51
CA ILE A 175 -6.06 9.03 -31.46
C ILE A 175 -5.48 8.60 -32.81
N ALA A 176 -6.29 8.66 -33.88
CA ALA A 176 -5.79 8.45 -35.25
C ALA A 176 -4.55 9.33 -35.46
N ILE A 177 -3.45 8.74 -35.95
CA ILE A 177 -2.24 9.51 -36.25
C ILE A 177 -2.66 10.55 -37.29
N ASP A 178 -2.69 11.81 -36.87
CA ASP A 178 -2.93 12.93 -37.76
C ASP A 178 -1.73 13.03 -38.69
N SER A 179 -1.89 12.57 -39.92
CA SER A 179 -0.83 12.52 -40.93
C SER A 179 -0.30 13.90 -41.30
N ARG A 180 -0.98 14.97 -40.87
CA ARG A 180 -0.55 16.37 -41.03
C ARG A 180 0.58 16.76 -40.07
N LYS A 181 0.79 16.01 -38.98
CA LYS A 181 1.89 16.26 -38.04
C LYS A 181 3.24 15.87 -38.64
N LYS A 182 4.24 16.71 -38.45
CA LYS A 182 5.64 16.43 -38.83
C LYS A 182 6.23 15.29 -38.00
N ASN A 183 5.90 15.24 -36.71
CA ASN A 183 6.26 14.17 -35.81
C ASN A 183 5.00 13.65 -35.07
N PRO A 184 4.78 12.32 -34.95
CA PRO A 184 3.63 11.78 -34.21
C PRO A 184 3.49 12.27 -32.76
N ALA A 185 4.60 12.63 -32.11
CA ALA A 185 4.63 13.16 -30.75
C ALA A 185 4.27 14.66 -30.65
N ASP A 186 4.18 15.38 -31.79
CA ASP A 186 3.74 16.77 -31.80
C ASP A 186 2.33 16.91 -31.23
N PHE A 187 2.11 17.94 -30.42
CA PHE A 187 0.83 18.18 -29.74
C PHE A 187 0.26 19.55 -30.08
N ALA A 188 -1.07 19.65 -30.05
CA ALA A 188 -1.75 20.87 -30.47
C ALA A 188 -1.59 21.97 -29.41
N LEU A 189 -1.24 23.17 -29.88
CA LEU A 189 -1.30 24.43 -29.15
C LEU A 189 -2.63 25.14 -29.40
N TRP A 190 -3.08 25.12 -30.66
CA TRP A 190 -4.37 25.63 -31.10
C TRP A 190 -5.01 24.62 -32.03
N LYS A 191 -6.32 24.41 -31.89
CA LYS A 191 -7.11 23.50 -32.72
C LYS A 191 -8.16 24.30 -33.47
N ALA A 192 -8.21 24.16 -34.78
CA ALA A 192 -9.24 24.75 -35.63
C ALA A 192 -10.62 24.24 -35.20
N ALA A 193 -11.60 25.14 -35.18
CA ALA A 193 -12.95 24.80 -34.77
C ALA A 193 -13.68 24.01 -35.87
N LYS A 194 -14.40 22.96 -35.48
CA LYS A 194 -15.36 22.30 -36.37
C LYS A 194 -16.67 23.09 -36.41
N PRO A 195 -17.48 22.97 -37.48
CA PRO A 195 -18.77 23.64 -37.56
C PRO A 195 -19.65 23.36 -36.33
N GLY A 196 -20.10 24.42 -35.67
CA GLY A 196 -20.95 24.35 -34.47
C GLY A 196 -20.21 24.16 -33.14
N GLU A 197 -18.88 24.01 -33.14
CA GLU A 197 -18.10 24.04 -31.89
C GLU A 197 -17.89 25.47 -31.40
N ILE A 198 -17.78 25.63 -30.08
CA ILE A 198 -17.34 26.89 -29.48
C ILE A 198 -15.93 27.26 -29.98
N SER A 199 -15.74 28.53 -30.32
CA SER A 199 -14.48 29.01 -30.90
C SER A 199 -14.22 30.48 -30.61
N TRP A 200 -12.95 30.86 -30.74
CA TRP A 200 -12.45 32.22 -30.63
C TRP A 200 -11.65 32.57 -31.87
N ASP A 201 -11.67 33.85 -32.25
CA ASP A 201 -10.83 34.35 -33.32
C ASP A 201 -9.35 34.29 -32.93
N SER A 202 -8.50 33.96 -33.90
CA SER A 202 -7.05 33.94 -33.76
C SER A 202 -6.36 34.27 -35.08
N PRO A 203 -5.06 34.62 -35.06
CA PRO A 203 -4.27 34.79 -36.28
C PRO A 203 -4.22 33.55 -37.18
N TRP A 204 -4.57 32.37 -36.66
CA TRP A 204 -4.58 31.10 -37.38
C TRP A 204 -5.99 30.66 -37.81
N GLY A 205 -7.00 31.52 -37.61
CA GLY A 205 -8.41 31.23 -37.86
C GLY A 205 -9.20 30.89 -36.59
N PRO A 206 -10.53 30.73 -36.71
CA PRO A 206 -11.38 30.41 -35.57
C PRO A 206 -11.04 29.03 -34.99
N GLY A 207 -10.85 28.97 -33.69
CA GLY A 207 -10.45 27.74 -33.00
C GLY A 207 -10.48 27.85 -31.49
N ARG A 208 -9.74 26.99 -30.82
CA ARG A 208 -9.65 26.91 -29.36
C ARG A 208 -8.29 26.36 -28.94
N PRO A 209 -7.84 26.60 -27.70
CA PRO A 209 -6.59 26.07 -27.19
C PRO A 209 -6.53 24.53 -27.22
N GLY A 210 -5.31 24.00 -27.29
CA GLY A 210 -5.03 22.63 -26.88
C GLY A 210 -4.85 22.53 -25.36
N TRP A 211 -5.22 21.39 -24.76
CA TRP A 211 -5.27 21.19 -23.32
C TRP A 211 -4.03 21.68 -22.53
N HIS A 212 -2.82 21.52 -23.08
CA HIS A 212 -1.58 21.83 -22.38
C HIS A 212 -1.26 23.34 -22.32
N ILE A 213 -1.59 24.11 -23.38
CA ILE A 213 -1.16 25.53 -23.48
C ILE A 213 -1.85 26.41 -22.44
N GLU A 214 -3.01 25.95 -21.97
CA GLU A 214 -3.84 26.57 -20.95
C GLU A 214 -3.05 26.81 -19.66
N CYS A 215 -2.51 25.75 -19.07
CA CYS A 215 -1.80 25.80 -17.79
C CYS A 215 -0.49 26.60 -17.90
N SER A 216 0.23 26.46 -19.03
CA SER A 216 1.43 27.25 -19.31
C SER A 216 1.15 28.76 -19.34
N ALA A 217 0.09 29.18 -20.03
CA ALA A 217 -0.25 30.61 -20.14
C ALA A 217 -0.81 31.18 -18.83
N MET A 218 -1.68 30.44 -18.14
CA MET A 218 -2.28 30.88 -16.88
C MET A 218 -1.27 30.91 -15.73
N SER A 219 -0.40 29.90 -15.60
CA SER A 219 0.64 29.90 -14.57
C SER A 219 1.60 31.09 -14.72
N LEU A 220 2.01 31.41 -15.96
CA LEU A 220 2.81 32.60 -16.26
C LEU A 220 2.09 33.90 -15.87
N THR A 221 0.78 33.98 -16.09
CA THR A 221 -0.03 35.19 -15.83
C THR A 221 -0.17 35.48 -14.34
N TYR A 222 -0.44 34.45 -13.53
CA TYR A 222 -0.69 34.64 -12.09
C TYR A 222 0.55 34.53 -11.21
N LEU A 223 1.54 33.76 -11.65
CA LEU A 223 2.81 33.62 -10.95
C LEU A 223 3.88 34.40 -11.74
N THR A 224 4.87 33.71 -12.30
CA THR A 224 5.84 34.27 -13.25
C THR A 224 6.38 33.12 -14.13
N GLU A 225 7.35 33.39 -15.00
CA GLU A 225 8.06 32.34 -15.74
C GLU A 225 8.87 31.40 -14.84
N THR A 226 9.18 31.82 -13.60
CA THR A 226 9.88 31.02 -12.60
C THR A 226 9.13 30.98 -11.27
N PHE A 227 8.74 29.79 -10.80
CA PHE A 227 7.96 29.64 -9.57
C PHE A 227 8.30 28.36 -8.80
N ASP A 228 7.80 28.24 -7.57
CA ASP A 228 8.30 27.27 -6.60
C ASP A 228 7.77 25.86 -6.88
N ILE A 229 6.45 25.67 -6.83
CA ILE A 229 5.82 24.34 -6.85
C ILE A 229 4.81 24.23 -8.00
N HIS A 230 4.93 23.17 -8.79
CA HIS A 230 3.88 22.72 -9.72
C HIS A 230 3.37 21.33 -9.31
N GLY A 231 2.05 21.18 -9.16
CA GLY A 231 1.41 19.98 -8.65
C GLY A 231 0.34 19.36 -9.58
N GLY A 232 0.16 18.04 -9.49
CA GLY A 232 -0.95 17.34 -10.15
C GLY A 232 -1.01 15.85 -9.82
N GLY A 233 -1.91 15.11 -10.50
CA GLY A 233 -1.92 13.64 -10.44
C GLY A 233 -0.72 13.01 -11.15
N MET A 234 -0.31 11.80 -10.78
CA MET A 234 0.81 11.10 -11.42
C MET A 234 0.59 10.84 -12.92
N ASP A 235 -0.66 10.80 -13.39
CA ASP A 235 -1.01 10.77 -14.83
C ASP A 235 -0.71 12.08 -15.57
N LEU A 236 -0.56 13.20 -14.85
CA LEU A 236 -0.23 14.49 -15.47
C LEU A 236 1.27 14.65 -15.75
N ILE A 237 2.14 13.84 -15.13
CA ILE A 237 3.58 13.83 -15.46
C ILE A 237 3.80 13.77 -16.97
N PHE A 238 3.07 12.87 -17.63
CA PHE A 238 3.11 12.74 -19.08
C PHE A 238 1.73 12.40 -19.67
N PRO A 239 1.27 13.11 -20.72
CA PRO A 239 2.03 14.14 -21.45
C PRO A 239 1.88 15.56 -20.88
N HIS A 240 1.00 15.80 -19.91
CA HIS A 240 0.53 17.16 -19.61
C HIS A 240 1.64 18.11 -19.12
N HIS A 241 2.26 17.82 -17.98
CA HIS A 241 3.30 18.65 -17.40
C HIS A 241 4.59 18.66 -18.23
N GLU A 242 4.92 17.56 -18.92
CA GLU A 242 6.04 17.54 -19.88
C GLU A 242 5.81 18.55 -21.03
N ASN A 243 4.58 18.63 -21.54
CA ASN A 243 4.19 19.59 -22.57
C ASN A 243 4.21 21.02 -22.05
N GLU A 244 3.79 21.24 -20.80
CA GLU A 244 3.84 22.57 -20.18
C GLU A 244 5.27 23.09 -20.02
N ILE A 245 6.19 22.21 -19.63
CA ILE A 245 7.63 22.54 -19.60
C ILE A 245 8.09 22.97 -20.99
N ALA A 246 7.79 22.17 -22.01
CA ALA A 246 8.22 22.44 -23.37
C ALA A 246 7.67 23.77 -23.90
N GLN A 247 6.38 24.03 -23.67
CA GLN A 247 5.71 25.29 -24.05
C GLN A 247 6.29 26.49 -23.31
N SER A 248 6.45 26.39 -21.99
CA SER A 248 6.96 27.48 -21.15
C SER A 248 8.39 27.82 -21.52
N CYS A 249 9.28 26.84 -21.62
CA CYS A 249 10.66 27.06 -22.04
C CYS A 249 10.77 27.53 -23.49
N ALA A 250 9.91 27.06 -24.40
CA ALA A 250 9.90 27.55 -25.79
C ALA A 250 9.42 28.99 -25.90
N ALA A 251 8.44 29.41 -25.09
CA ALA A 251 7.97 30.79 -25.06
C ALA A 251 8.97 31.71 -24.33
N CYS A 252 9.54 31.23 -23.23
CA CYS A 252 10.43 31.95 -22.32
C CYS A 252 11.62 31.03 -21.94
N PRO A 253 12.80 31.15 -22.57
CA PRO A 253 13.92 30.23 -22.38
C PRO A 253 14.43 30.06 -20.95
N ASN A 254 14.16 31.05 -20.07
CA ASN A 254 14.56 31.03 -18.66
C ASN A 254 13.48 30.44 -17.73
N SER A 255 12.35 29.95 -18.26
CA SER A 255 11.29 29.36 -17.44
C SER A 255 11.81 28.20 -16.61
N ASN A 256 11.52 28.24 -15.31
CA ASN A 256 11.97 27.21 -14.37
C ASN A 256 10.96 26.98 -13.24
N ILE A 257 10.66 25.72 -12.96
CA ILE A 257 9.83 25.30 -11.83
C ILE A 257 10.71 24.48 -10.91
N SER A 258 10.83 24.91 -9.66
CA SER A 258 11.80 24.33 -8.72
C SER A 258 11.39 22.92 -8.27
N TYR A 259 10.11 22.72 -7.95
CA TYR A 259 9.59 21.47 -7.40
C TYR A 259 8.36 20.98 -8.15
N TRP A 260 8.43 19.75 -8.66
CA TRP A 260 7.30 19.05 -9.30
C TRP A 260 6.75 17.98 -8.37
N MET A 261 5.49 18.12 -7.93
CA MET A 261 4.86 17.21 -6.99
C MET A 261 3.71 16.43 -7.64
N HIS A 262 3.68 15.11 -7.46
CA HIS A 262 2.61 14.28 -8.00
C HIS A 262 2.04 13.30 -6.98
N ASN A 263 0.70 13.22 -6.88
CA ASN A 263 0.04 12.24 -6.02
C ASN A 263 -0.20 10.90 -6.73
N GLY A 264 -0.18 9.82 -5.96
CA GLY A 264 -0.45 8.46 -6.45
C GLY A 264 -1.90 8.26 -6.89
N PHE A 265 -2.13 7.18 -7.66
CA PHE A 265 -3.45 6.80 -8.14
C PHE A 265 -4.39 6.32 -7.04
N VAL A 266 -5.69 6.34 -7.34
CA VAL A 266 -6.69 5.61 -6.56
C VAL A 266 -7.13 4.38 -7.36
N THR A 267 -7.06 3.21 -6.73
CA THR A 267 -7.64 1.95 -7.21
C THR A 267 -8.91 1.66 -6.43
N ALA A 268 -9.78 0.79 -6.94
CA ALA A 268 -10.94 0.29 -6.23
C ALA A 268 -10.89 -1.24 -6.24
N ASN A 269 -10.84 -1.85 -5.06
CA ASN A 269 -10.63 -3.30 -4.90
C ASN A 269 -9.46 -3.84 -5.75
N ASP A 270 -8.32 -3.14 -5.70
CA ASP A 270 -7.08 -3.45 -6.43
C ASP A 270 -7.15 -3.29 -7.97
N GLU A 271 -8.25 -2.78 -8.51
CA GLU A 271 -8.39 -2.43 -9.93
C GLU A 271 -8.24 -0.92 -10.18
N LYS A 272 -7.68 -0.55 -11.33
CA LYS A 272 -7.67 0.86 -11.75
C LYS A 272 -9.09 1.35 -11.99
N MET A 273 -9.48 2.46 -11.35
CA MET A 273 -10.81 3.03 -11.54
C MET A 273 -11.03 3.47 -13.00
N SER A 274 -12.17 3.07 -13.56
CA SER A 274 -12.64 3.54 -14.86
C SER A 274 -14.16 3.48 -14.94
N LYS A 275 -14.76 4.44 -15.66
CA LYS A 275 -16.21 4.45 -15.91
C LYS A 275 -16.68 3.18 -16.65
N SER A 276 -15.83 2.60 -17.49
CA SER A 276 -16.16 1.41 -18.30
C SER A 276 -16.21 0.10 -17.52
N VAL A 277 -15.48 0.00 -16.39
CA VAL A 277 -15.44 -1.21 -15.54
C VAL A 277 -16.46 -1.12 -14.39
N GLY A 278 -17.17 0.01 -14.25
CA GLY A 278 -18.19 0.20 -13.21
C GLY A 278 -17.64 0.37 -11.80
N ASN A 279 -16.32 0.48 -11.64
CA ASN A 279 -15.60 0.69 -10.37
C ASN A 279 -15.22 2.17 -10.14
N PHE A 280 -15.95 3.09 -10.76
CA PHE A 280 -15.76 4.54 -10.66
C PHE A 280 -16.73 5.12 -9.62
N PHE A 281 -16.20 5.78 -8.60
CA PHE A 281 -17.00 6.40 -7.55
C PHE A 281 -16.79 7.92 -7.53
N THR A 282 -17.88 8.66 -7.69
CA THR A 282 -17.92 10.10 -7.45
C THR A 282 -17.72 10.39 -5.96
N ILE A 283 -17.23 11.59 -5.64
CA ILE A 283 -17.14 12.05 -4.25
C ILE A 283 -18.51 11.97 -3.59
N ARG A 284 -19.55 12.39 -4.31
CA ARG A 284 -20.95 12.42 -3.83
C ARG A 284 -21.53 11.05 -3.56
N GLU A 285 -21.23 10.04 -4.37
CA GLU A 285 -21.67 8.68 -4.10
C GLU A 285 -21.10 8.15 -2.78
N VAL A 286 -19.84 8.45 -2.51
CA VAL A 286 -19.19 8.07 -1.25
C VAL A 286 -19.74 8.90 -0.09
N THR A 287 -19.82 10.24 -0.22
CA THR A 287 -20.31 11.11 0.86
C THR A 287 -21.81 10.99 1.09
N LYS A 288 -22.57 10.37 0.18
CA LYS A 288 -23.95 9.95 0.42
C LYS A 288 -24.04 8.91 1.54
N LEU A 289 -23.03 8.05 1.68
CA LEU A 289 -22.96 6.94 2.62
C LEU A 289 -22.01 7.19 3.80
N TYR A 290 -20.96 7.99 3.63
CA TYR A 290 -19.96 8.31 4.63
C TYR A 290 -19.89 9.81 4.89
N HIS A 291 -19.39 10.22 6.05
CA HIS A 291 -19.12 11.63 6.31
C HIS A 291 -17.95 12.12 5.42
N PRO A 292 -17.97 13.34 4.84
CA PRO A 292 -16.87 13.85 4.02
C PRO A 292 -15.49 13.77 4.69
N LEU A 293 -15.41 14.12 5.98
CA LEU A 293 -14.18 13.95 6.76
C LEU A 293 -13.71 12.50 6.91
N ALA A 294 -14.60 11.49 6.83
CA ALA A 294 -14.19 10.09 6.85
C ALA A 294 -13.49 9.72 5.53
N LEU A 295 -14.00 10.22 4.39
CA LEU A 295 -13.32 10.12 3.10
C LEU A 295 -11.97 10.86 3.13
N ARG A 296 -11.92 12.07 3.70
CA ARG A 296 -10.66 12.81 3.87
C ARG A 296 -9.64 12.03 4.73
N HIS A 297 -10.06 11.50 5.87
CA HIS A 297 -9.23 10.67 6.74
C HIS A 297 -8.70 9.44 5.99
N PHE A 298 -9.57 8.73 5.28
CA PHE A 298 -9.20 7.59 4.42
C PHE A 298 -8.11 7.96 3.42
N LEU A 299 -8.29 9.08 2.70
CA LEU A 299 -7.34 9.56 1.71
C LEU A 299 -5.98 9.95 2.32
N MET A 300 -5.90 10.31 3.60
CA MET A 300 -4.64 10.64 4.27
C MET A 300 -4.01 9.46 5.02
N GLY A 301 -4.72 8.33 5.11
CA GLY A 301 -4.24 7.10 5.75
C GLY A 301 -3.06 6.45 5.03
N THR A 302 -2.82 6.85 3.77
CA THR A 302 -1.69 6.42 2.94
C THR A 302 -0.91 7.63 2.42
N HIS A 303 0.42 7.52 2.40
CA HIS A 303 1.32 8.58 1.93
C HIS A 303 0.91 9.11 0.54
N TYR A 304 0.91 10.43 0.31
CA TYR A 304 0.26 11.05 -0.87
C TYR A 304 0.74 10.54 -2.23
N ARG A 305 2.01 10.12 -2.32
CA ARG A 305 2.64 9.56 -3.53
C ARG A 305 2.27 8.11 -3.81
N SER A 306 1.88 7.35 -2.78
CA SER A 306 1.55 5.94 -2.92
C SER A 306 0.13 5.76 -3.48
N PRO A 307 -0.14 4.67 -4.23
CA PRO A 307 -1.49 4.32 -4.61
C PRO A 307 -2.39 4.07 -3.38
N VAL A 308 -3.65 4.49 -3.46
CA VAL A 308 -4.67 4.23 -2.43
C VAL A 308 -5.71 3.26 -2.98
N ASN A 309 -5.97 2.17 -2.26
CA ASN A 309 -7.00 1.22 -2.63
C ASN A 309 -8.32 1.52 -1.90
N TYR A 310 -9.34 1.99 -2.63
CA TYR A 310 -10.67 2.20 -2.07
C TYR A 310 -11.40 0.86 -1.90
N SER A 311 -11.73 0.56 -0.65
CA SER A 311 -12.61 -0.56 -0.28
C SER A 311 -13.54 -0.14 0.87
N ILE A 312 -14.70 -0.81 0.97
CA ILE A 312 -15.69 -0.54 2.02
C ILE A 312 -15.08 -0.72 3.41
N ALA A 313 -14.27 -1.75 3.62
CA ALA A 313 -13.60 -1.99 4.90
C ALA A 313 -12.70 -0.82 5.32
N GLN A 314 -11.89 -0.27 4.40
CA GLN A 314 -10.95 0.80 4.73
C GLN A 314 -11.65 2.14 5.03
N ILE A 315 -12.76 2.45 4.33
CA ILE A 315 -13.54 3.65 4.64
C ILE A 315 -14.38 3.49 5.91
N GLU A 316 -14.85 2.29 6.26
CA GLU A 316 -15.48 2.02 7.57
C GLU A 316 -14.49 2.21 8.72
N ILE A 317 -13.25 1.71 8.58
CA ILE A 317 -12.17 1.95 9.57
C ILE A 317 -11.94 3.46 9.75
N SER A 318 -11.90 4.21 8.65
CA SER A 318 -11.73 5.67 8.70
C SER A 318 -12.94 6.37 9.33
N SER A 319 -14.16 5.88 9.08
CA SER A 319 -15.38 6.41 9.69
C SER A 319 -15.42 6.15 11.20
N GLU A 320 -15.01 4.98 11.67
CA GLU A 320 -14.91 4.67 13.11
C GLU A 320 -13.81 5.50 13.78
N ALA A 321 -12.64 5.63 13.15
CA ALA A 321 -11.55 6.46 13.66
C ALA A 321 -11.99 7.92 13.84
N LEU A 322 -12.72 8.46 12.86
CA LEU A 322 -13.26 9.81 12.93
C LEU A 322 -14.31 9.96 14.04
N TYR A 323 -15.21 8.98 14.20
CA TYR A 323 -16.16 8.98 15.32
C TYR A 323 -15.42 9.00 16.67
N TYR A 324 -14.37 8.19 16.82
CA TYR A 324 -13.58 8.14 18.04
C TYR A 324 -12.88 9.48 18.36
N ILE A 325 -12.34 10.15 17.35
CA ILE A 325 -11.75 11.50 17.48
C ILE A 325 -12.80 12.47 18.04
N TYR A 326 -13.94 12.58 17.35
CA TYR A 326 -14.96 13.57 17.71
C TYR A 326 -15.66 13.25 19.04
N GLN A 327 -15.86 11.97 19.37
CA GLN A 327 -16.43 11.57 20.66
C GLN A 327 -15.48 11.95 21.80
N THR A 328 -14.17 11.73 21.60
CA THR A 328 -13.17 12.13 22.61
C THR A 328 -13.17 13.64 22.81
N LEU A 329 -13.28 14.43 21.73
CA LEU A 329 -13.33 15.90 21.81
C LEU A 329 -14.63 16.40 22.48
N GLU A 330 -15.78 15.81 22.16
CA GLU A 330 -17.05 16.12 22.82
C GLU A 330 -17.00 15.81 24.33
N ASP A 331 -16.44 14.66 24.71
CA ASP A 331 -16.27 14.28 26.11
C ASP A 331 -15.33 15.24 26.85
N CYS A 332 -14.29 15.75 26.17
CA CYS A 332 -13.41 16.78 26.70
C CYS A 332 -14.16 18.09 26.93
N ASP A 333 -14.91 18.58 25.95
CA ASP A 333 -15.65 19.84 26.03
C ASP A 333 -16.71 19.80 27.15
N ASN A 334 -17.42 18.67 27.27
CA ASN A 334 -18.36 18.41 28.36
C ASN A 334 -17.69 18.43 29.73
N ALA A 335 -16.52 17.79 29.87
CA ALA A 335 -15.77 17.77 31.13
C ALA A 335 -15.21 19.16 31.49
N ILE A 336 -14.67 19.90 30.51
CA ILE A 336 -14.13 21.24 30.72
C ILE A 336 -15.25 22.20 31.14
N SER A 337 -16.42 22.10 30.53
CA SER A 337 -17.60 22.92 30.85
C SER A 337 -18.04 22.78 32.31
N GLN A 338 -17.96 21.58 32.88
CA GLN A 338 -18.30 21.32 34.30
C GLN A 338 -17.34 22.00 35.29
N PHE A 339 -16.15 22.40 34.85
CA PHE A 339 -15.11 22.98 35.71
C PHE A 339 -14.78 24.45 35.38
N GLN A 340 -15.59 25.14 34.56
CA GLN A 340 -15.34 26.52 34.15
C GLN A 340 -15.12 27.50 35.32
N ASP A 341 -15.90 27.40 36.39
CA ASP A 341 -15.76 28.29 37.55
C ASP A 341 -14.45 28.02 38.33
N GLU A 342 -14.06 26.75 38.42
CA GLU A 342 -12.80 26.31 39.04
C GLU A 342 -11.58 26.75 38.19
N ILE A 343 -11.72 26.76 36.86
CA ILE A 343 -10.71 27.25 35.91
C ILE A 343 -10.53 28.77 36.03
N LYS A 344 -11.64 29.54 36.06
CA LYS A 344 -11.61 31.01 36.19
C LYS A 344 -10.97 31.48 37.50
N THR A 345 -11.21 30.75 38.59
CA THR A 345 -10.69 31.11 39.92
C THR A 345 -9.26 30.62 40.20
N SER A 346 -8.76 29.62 39.46
CA SER A 346 -7.43 29.02 39.69
C SER A 346 -6.31 29.67 38.87
N GLY A 347 -6.61 30.34 37.75
CA GLY A 347 -5.62 31.02 36.91
C GLY A 347 -4.45 30.11 36.49
N ASN A 348 -3.30 30.70 36.15
CA ASN A 348 -2.11 29.97 35.69
C ASN A 348 -1.33 29.23 36.80
N LYS A 349 -1.94 29.02 37.97
CA LYS A 349 -1.27 28.63 39.23
C LYS A 349 -0.86 27.15 39.29
N TYR A 350 -1.41 26.30 38.42
CA TYR A 350 -1.15 24.86 38.39
C TYR A 350 -0.45 24.45 37.08
N SER A 351 0.44 23.45 37.13
CA SER A 351 1.10 22.87 35.97
C SER A 351 0.30 21.70 35.40
N ILE A 352 0.49 21.42 34.11
CA ILE A 352 0.04 20.16 33.49
C ILE A 352 0.84 18.98 34.07
N THR A 353 0.32 17.77 33.92
CA THR A 353 1.03 16.55 34.33
C THR A 353 2.19 16.25 33.38
N ASP A 354 3.24 15.59 33.88
CA ASP A 354 4.40 15.19 33.07
C ASP A 354 4.01 14.31 31.88
N GLU A 355 3.01 13.45 32.05
CA GLU A 355 2.48 12.58 31.00
C GLU A 355 1.81 13.41 29.88
N ALA A 356 1.01 14.42 30.24
CA ALA A 356 0.40 15.33 29.28
C ALA A 356 1.45 16.20 28.58
N GLN A 357 2.44 16.72 29.31
CA GLN A 357 3.52 17.49 28.71
C GLN A 357 4.32 16.67 27.70
N LYS A 358 4.62 15.40 28.02
CA LYS A 358 5.29 14.48 27.10
C LYS A 358 4.43 14.17 25.88
N SER A 359 3.14 13.96 26.06
CA SER A 359 2.21 13.67 24.95
C SER A 359 2.04 14.86 24.01
N ILE A 360 1.93 16.09 24.55
CA ILE A 360 1.88 17.32 23.75
C ILE A 360 3.16 17.43 22.95
N LYS A 361 4.33 17.36 23.61
CA LYS A 361 5.63 17.43 22.91
C LYS A 361 5.75 16.38 21.82
N ASN A 362 5.34 15.14 22.10
CA ASN A 362 5.37 14.05 21.13
C ASN A 362 4.45 14.31 19.93
N LEU A 363 3.25 14.83 20.18
CA LEU A 363 2.29 15.13 19.12
C LEU A 363 2.78 16.28 18.23
N THR A 364 3.26 17.37 18.83
CA THR A 364 3.86 18.50 18.11
C THR A 364 5.07 18.06 17.30
N SER A 365 6.00 17.32 17.92
CA SER A 365 7.22 16.89 17.22
C SER A 365 6.91 15.95 16.06
N HIS A 366 5.94 15.04 16.20
CA HIS A 366 5.54 14.16 15.10
C HIS A 366 4.83 14.90 13.97
N LEU A 367 4.00 15.91 14.28
CA LEU A 367 3.41 16.77 13.27
C LEU A 367 4.51 17.46 12.46
N GLU A 368 5.44 18.13 13.14
CA GLU A 368 6.52 18.86 12.49
C GLU A 368 7.48 17.94 11.73
N GLU A 369 7.98 16.88 12.36
CA GLU A 369 8.93 15.93 11.77
C GLU A 369 8.34 15.22 10.56
N LYS A 370 7.12 14.67 10.68
CA LYS A 370 6.54 13.82 9.64
C LYS A 370 5.93 14.61 8.50
N LEU A 371 5.38 15.80 8.73
CA LEU A 371 5.00 16.67 7.62
C LEU A 371 6.22 17.32 6.96
N SER A 372 7.28 17.61 7.72
CA SER A 372 8.56 18.05 7.16
C SER A 372 9.22 17.00 6.28
N ASP A 373 9.03 15.71 6.57
CA ASP A 373 9.48 14.61 5.71
C ASP A 373 8.43 14.23 4.66
N ASP A 374 8.29 15.07 3.61
CA ASP A 374 7.48 14.76 2.42
C ASP A 374 5.98 14.53 2.72
N LEU A 375 5.39 15.27 3.67
CA LEU A 375 3.96 15.20 4.02
C LEU A 375 3.49 13.81 4.49
N HIS A 376 4.26 13.16 5.37
CA HIS A 376 3.98 11.80 5.84
C HIS A 376 2.82 11.71 6.87
N THR A 377 1.59 11.98 6.42
CA THR A 377 0.35 11.94 7.22
C THR A 377 0.03 10.62 7.92
N PRO A 378 0.33 9.41 7.39
CA PRO A 378 -0.10 8.16 8.03
C PRO A 378 0.42 7.95 9.45
N THR A 379 1.68 8.31 9.70
CA THR A 379 2.32 8.15 11.02
C THR A 379 1.67 9.06 12.06
N ILE A 380 1.22 10.25 11.66
CA ILE A 380 0.54 11.18 12.56
C ILE A 380 -0.83 10.61 12.94
N LEU A 381 -1.61 10.17 11.95
CA LEU A 381 -2.96 9.63 12.15
C LEU A 381 -2.98 8.34 12.97
N ASN A 382 -2.06 7.42 12.69
CA ASN A 382 -2.09 6.06 13.23
C ASN A 382 -1.28 5.85 14.51
N ALA A 383 -0.40 6.80 14.87
CA ALA A 383 0.42 6.72 16.09
C ALA A 383 0.20 7.92 17.01
N ALA A 384 0.80 9.07 16.70
CA ALA A 384 0.88 10.20 17.62
C ALA A 384 -0.50 10.73 18.03
N LEU A 385 -1.43 10.87 17.08
CA LEU A 385 -2.80 11.30 17.35
C LEU A 385 -3.56 10.28 18.21
N GLN A 386 -3.41 8.98 17.93
CA GLN A 386 -4.07 7.92 18.71
C GLN A 386 -3.58 7.89 20.16
N ASP A 387 -2.28 8.06 20.39
CA ASP A 387 -1.72 8.09 21.74
C ASP A 387 -2.22 9.31 22.53
N ALA A 388 -2.34 10.48 21.89
CA ALA A 388 -2.92 11.66 22.51
C ALA A 388 -4.41 11.46 22.86
N LEU A 389 -5.22 10.87 21.96
CA LEU A 389 -6.63 10.56 22.21
C LEU A 389 -6.81 9.54 23.34
N ARG A 390 -5.94 8.53 23.43
CA ARG A 390 -5.93 7.57 24.54
C ARG A 390 -5.62 8.27 25.86
N LEU A 391 -4.67 9.20 25.86
CA LEU A 391 -4.34 9.97 27.06
C LEU A 391 -5.49 10.90 27.47
N LEU A 392 -6.16 11.59 26.54
CA LEU A 392 -7.37 12.37 26.82
C LEU A 392 -8.42 11.51 27.53
N ASN A 393 -8.73 10.34 26.97
CA ASN A 393 -9.68 9.40 27.57
C ASN A 393 -9.24 8.89 28.97
N LYS A 394 -7.94 8.67 29.18
CA LYS A 394 -7.37 8.33 30.49
C LYS A 394 -7.56 9.46 31.50
N VAL A 395 -7.29 10.71 31.10
CA VAL A 395 -7.47 11.90 31.95
C VAL A 395 -8.94 12.08 32.31
N LEU A 396 -9.86 11.95 31.34
CA LEU A 396 -11.31 11.98 31.55
C LEU A 396 -11.76 10.93 32.58
N SER A 397 -11.25 9.70 32.47
CA SER A 397 -11.52 8.63 33.45
C SER A 397 -11.00 8.96 34.85
N MET A 398 -9.82 9.58 34.95
CA MET A 398 -9.25 10.00 36.24
C MET A 398 -10.06 11.12 36.90
N LEU A 399 -10.60 12.06 36.12
CA LEU A 399 -11.44 13.15 36.64
C LEU A 399 -12.76 12.66 37.26
N LYS A 400 -13.24 11.46 36.88
CA LYS A 400 -14.40 10.80 37.51
C LYS A 400 -14.09 10.22 38.90
N LYS A 401 -12.81 10.11 39.29
CA LYS A 401 -12.38 9.59 40.60
C LYS A 401 -12.33 10.70 41.66
N LYS A 402 -12.43 10.30 42.94
CA LYS A 402 -12.26 11.22 44.07
C LYS A 402 -10.79 11.63 44.17
N LEU A 403 -10.47 12.86 43.76
CA LEU A 403 -9.12 13.44 43.75
C LEU A 403 -8.98 14.62 44.72
N GLN A 404 -7.77 14.89 45.20
CA GLN A 404 -7.47 16.11 45.94
C GLN A 404 -7.52 17.33 45.01
N LYS A 405 -7.96 18.49 45.53
CA LYS A 405 -8.18 19.71 44.73
C LYS A 405 -6.98 20.10 43.82
N PRO A 406 -5.71 20.08 44.28
CA PRO A 406 -4.57 20.41 43.42
C PRO A 406 -4.36 19.43 42.27
N GLN A 407 -4.51 18.13 42.52
CA GLN A 407 -4.36 17.08 41.50
C GLN A 407 -5.49 17.16 40.46
N LYS A 408 -6.72 17.39 40.90
CA LYS A 408 -7.88 17.57 40.02
C LYS A 408 -7.67 18.74 39.06
N LEU A 409 -7.23 19.90 39.58
CA LEU A 409 -6.95 21.09 38.77
C LEU A 409 -5.79 20.87 37.77
N SER A 410 -4.75 20.11 38.14
CA SER A 410 -3.67 19.73 37.23
C SER A 410 -4.15 18.84 36.08
N TYR A 411 -5.03 17.87 36.35
CA TYR A 411 -5.66 17.05 35.30
C TYR A 411 -6.58 17.87 34.39
N ILE A 412 -7.37 18.80 34.93
CA ILE A 412 -8.21 19.70 34.13
C ILE A 412 -7.34 20.56 33.20
N LYS A 413 -6.25 21.15 33.71
CA LYS A 413 -5.32 21.91 32.87
C LYS A 413 -4.67 21.03 31.80
N SER A 414 -4.29 19.81 32.15
CA SER A 414 -3.73 18.83 31.20
C SER A 414 -4.71 18.49 30.09
N LEU A 415 -6.00 18.37 30.42
CA LEU A 415 -7.06 18.10 29.46
C LEU A 415 -7.20 19.25 28.46
N ILE A 416 -7.24 20.50 28.94
CA ILE A 416 -7.36 21.71 28.11
C ILE A 416 -6.17 21.85 27.15
N GLU A 417 -4.94 21.76 27.66
CA GLU A 417 -3.76 21.94 26.81
C GLU A 417 -3.59 20.81 25.79
N LEU A 418 -3.92 19.56 26.16
CA LEU A 418 -3.83 18.42 25.25
C LEU A 418 -4.95 18.44 24.20
N GLU A 419 -6.18 18.84 24.57
CA GLU A 419 -7.29 19.03 23.62
C GLU A 419 -6.96 20.13 22.61
N LYS A 420 -6.39 21.25 23.08
CA LYS A 420 -5.92 22.34 22.23
C LYS A 420 -4.87 21.87 21.22
N GLU A 421 -3.90 21.08 21.66
CA GLU A 421 -2.86 20.53 20.77
C GLU A 421 -3.45 19.58 19.72
N VAL A 422 -4.34 18.67 20.15
CA VAL A 422 -5.05 17.76 19.23
C VAL A 422 -5.84 18.55 18.19
N ARG A 423 -6.53 19.63 18.58
CA ARG A 423 -7.22 20.51 17.63
C ARG A 423 -6.29 21.21 16.66
N GLY A 424 -5.13 21.66 17.12
CA GLY A 424 -4.10 22.25 16.25
C GLY A 424 -3.66 21.27 15.15
N VAL A 425 -3.39 20.01 15.52
CA VAL A 425 -3.07 18.96 14.54
C VAL A 425 -4.23 18.70 13.59
N LEU A 426 -5.46 18.58 14.10
CA LEU A 426 -6.63 18.32 13.26
C LEU A 426 -6.89 19.49 12.28
N ASP A 427 -6.61 20.73 12.66
CA ASP A 427 -6.73 21.90 11.78
C ASP A 427 -5.71 21.86 10.64
N VAL A 428 -4.44 21.56 10.93
CA VAL A 428 -3.39 21.40 9.90
C VAL A 428 -3.73 20.26 8.93
N LEU A 429 -4.30 19.17 9.42
CA LEU A 429 -4.73 18.03 8.59
C LEU A 429 -6.09 18.27 7.90
N GLY A 430 -6.80 19.37 8.19
CA GLY A 430 -8.14 19.65 7.67
C GLY A 430 -9.21 18.66 8.13
N LEU A 431 -9.07 18.11 9.33
CA LEU A 431 -10.02 17.22 10.00
C LEU A 431 -10.84 17.93 11.10
N LEU A 432 -10.57 19.20 11.39
CA LEU A 432 -11.32 20.00 12.35
C LEU A 432 -12.50 20.71 11.68
N SER A 433 -13.72 20.28 11.99
CA SER A 433 -14.95 20.85 11.45
C SER A 433 -15.30 22.20 12.07
N ASN A 434 -15.97 23.04 11.27
CA ASN A 434 -16.62 24.26 11.74
C ASN A 434 -17.93 24.00 12.49
N SER A 435 -18.53 22.81 12.30
CA SER A 435 -19.68 22.36 13.08
C SER A 435 -19.26 21.95 14.50
N THR A 436 -20.22 21.96 15.42
CA THR A 436 -20.00 21.46 16.78
C THR A 436 -19.67 19.95 16.77
N TYR A 437 -18.97 19.47 17.80
CA TYR A 437 -18.62 18.04 17.89
C TYR A 437 -19.87 17.15 17.89
N THR A 438 -20.91 17.58 18.60
CA THR A 438 -22.21 16.90 18.65
C THR A 438 -22.86 16.79 17.27
N GLU A 439 -22.82 17.86 16.46
CA GLU A 439 -23.35 17.83 15.10
C GLU A 439 -22.59 16.85 14.20
N VAL A 440 -21.25 16.83 14.28
CA VAL A 440 -20.44 15.88 13.50
C VAL A 440 -20.72 14.44 13.92
N LEU A 441 -20.83 14.17 15.23
CA LEU A 441 -21.19 12.84 15.74
C LEU A 441 -22.59 12.42 15.29
N LYS A 442 -23.56 13.34 15.30
CA LYS A 442 -24.90 13.10 14.77
C LYS A 442 -24.85 12.74 13.28
N GLN A 443 -24.12 13.50 12.47
CA GLN A 443 -23.97 13.21 11.04
C GLN A 443 -23.30 11.85 10.81
N LEU A 444 -22.27 11.49 11.57
CA LEU A 444 -21.63 10.18 11.49
C LEU A 444 -22.59 9.03 11.83
N LYS A 445 -23.41 9.22 12.87
CA LYS A 445 -24.48 8.28 13.26
C LYS A 445 -25.54 8.14 12.17
N GLU A 446 -26.02 9.25 11.59
CA GLU A 446 -26.99 9.24 10.48
C GLU A 446 -26.44 8.47 9.26
N LYS A 447 -25.16 8.68 8.93
CA LYS A 447 -24.49 7.96 7.84
C LYS A 447 -24.40 6.45 8.14
N ALA A 448 -24.07 6.07 9.37
CA ALA A 448 -24.03 4.66 9.79
C ALA A 448 -25.42 4.01 9.75
N LEU A 449 -26.45 4.68 10.24
CA LEU A 449 -27.85 4.23 10.17
C LEU A 449 -28.31 4.00 8.73
N LYS A 450 -27.93 4.91 7.82
CA LYS A 450 -28.23 4.77 6.40
C LYS A 450 -27.55 3.56 5.75
N ARG A 451 -26.31 3.25 6.12
CA ARG A 451 -25.61 2.04 5.65
C ARG A 451 -26.19 0.77 6.26
N ALA A 452 -26.64 0.84 7.50
CA ALA A 452 -27.30 -0.27 8.21
C ALA A 452 -28.76 -0.51 7.78
N GLU A 453 -29.36 0.42 7.03
CA GLU A 453 -30.78 0.46 6.71
C GLU A 453 -31.68 0.40 7.97
N LEU A 454 -31.30 1.16 9.01
CA LEU A 454 -32.01 1.22 10.29
C LEU A 454 -32.37 2.66 10.65
N THR A 455 -33.44 2.84 11.42
CA THR A 455 -33.74 4.12 12.09
C THR A 455 -33.22 4.12 13.53
N GLU A 456 -33.09 5.31 14.12
CA GLU A 456 -32.74 5.44 15.54
C GLU A 456 -33.79 4.78 16.45
N GLU A 457 -35.08 4.79 16.07
CA GLU A 457 -36.11 4.05 16.80
C GLU A 457 -35.89 2.53 16.72
N ASN A 458 -35.44 1.99 15.58
CA ASN A 458 -35.12 0.57 15.47
C ASN A 458 -33.97 0.16 16.40
N ILE A 459 -32.97 1.03 16.59
CA ILE A 459 -31.87 0.79 17.52
C ILE A 459 -32.37 0.86 18.97
N GLN A 460 -33.18 1.87 19.30
CA GLN A 460 -33.75 2.03 20.62
C GLN A 460 -34.62 0.82 21.02
N GLN A 461 -35.47 0.34 20.11
CA GLN A 461 -36.27 -0.87 20.33
C GLN A 461 -35.36 -2.10 20.59
N GLN A 462 -34.30 -2.28 19.81
CA GLN A 462 -33.36 -3.39 20.02
C GLN A 462 -32.58 -3.28 21.34
N ILE A 463 -32.28 -2.06 21.80
CA ILE A 463 -31.69 -1.83 23.13
C ILE A 463 -32.67 -2.24 24.24
N GLU A 464 -33.94 -1.90 24.10
CA GLU A 464 -35.00 -2.28 25.05
C GLU A 464 -35.23 -3.80 25.07
N ASP A 465 -35.30 -4.43 23.90
CA ASP A 465 -35.44 -5.88 23.75
C ASP A 465 -34.24 -6.60 24.38
N ARG A 466 -33.02 -6.07 24.18
CA ARG A 466 -31.81 -6.59 24.82
C ARG A 466 -31.86 -6.40 26.34
N ALA A 467 -32.33 -5.26 26.84
CA ALA A 467 -32.45 -5.01 28.28
C ALA A 467 -33.47 -5.97 28.92
N LEU A 468 -34.60 -6.21 28.25
CA LEU A 468 -35.61 -7.18 28.67
C LEU A 468 -35.06 -8.61 28.67
N ALA A 469 -34.34 -9.01 27.62
CA ALA A 469 -33.68 -10.31 27.54
C ALA A 469 -32.69 -10.51 28.71
N ARG A 470 -31.85 -9.51 28.99
CA ARG A 470 -30.92 -9.55 30.14
C ARG A 470 -31.63 -9.60 31.49
N LYS A 471 -32.72 -8.84 31.66
CA LYS A 471 -33.56 -8.87 32.87
C LYS A 471 -34.17 -10.26 33.10
N ASN A 472 -34.57 -10.93 32.02
CA ASN A 472 -35.09 -12.30 32.03
C ASN A 472 -33.99 -13.38 32.06
N LYS A 473 -32.71 -12.99 32.15
CA LYS A 473 -31.52 -13.86 32.10
C LYS A 473 -31.36 -14.65 30.78
N ASP A 474 -31.99 -14.21 29.70
CA ASP A 474 -31.77 -14.70 28.35
C ASP A 474 -30.57 -13.99 27.72
N PHE A 475 -29.36 -14.38 28.15
CA PHE A 475 -28.12 -13.81 27.64
C PHE A 475 -27.87 -14.14 26.16
N LYS A 476 -28.41 -15.27 25.66
CA LYS A 476 -28.26 -15.68 24.26
C LYS A 476 -28.97 -14.71 23.32
N LEU A 477 -30.23 -14.37 23.62
CA LEU A 477 -30.98 -13.39 22.85
C LEU A 477 -30.33 -12.00 22.93
N GLY A 478 -29.86 -11.60 24.11
CA GLY A 478 -29.14 -10.33 24.28
C GLY A 478 -27.83 -10.24 23.47
N ASP A 479 -27.09 -11.34 23.36
CA ASP A 479 -25.88 -11.42 22.53
C ASP A 479 -26.20 -11.46 21.03
N LEU A 480 -27.28 -12.14 20.63
CA LEU A 480 -27.74 -12.19 19.25
C LEU A 480 -28.10 -10.79 18.74
N ILE A 481 -28.87 -10.01 19.52
CA ILE A 481 -29.22 -8.62 19.19
C ILE A 481 -27.95 -7.79 18.99
N ARG A 482 -27.01 -7.89 19.94
CA ARG A 482 -25.73 -7.16 19.86
C ARG A 482 -24.92 -7.57 18.62
N SER A 483 -24.86 -8.86 18.28
CA SER A 483 -24.12 -9.37 17.13
C SER A 483 -24.73 -8.92 15.80
N ASN A 484 -26.07 -8.94 15.69
CA ASN A 484 -26.78 -8.50 14.50
C ASN A 484 -26.56 -6.99 14.22
N LEU A 485 -26.66 -6.17 15.26
CA LEU A 485 -26.31 -4.75 15.15
C LEU A 485 -24.84 -4.54 14.76
N THR A 486 -23.92 -5.29 15.37
CA THR A 486 -22.49 -5.22 15.05
C THR A 486 -22.22 -5.58 13.59
N SER A 487 -22.89 -6.61 13.03
CA SER A 487 -22.77 -6.97 11.61
C SER A 487 -23.30 -5.92 10.64
N LYS A 488 -24.10 -4.98 11.13
CA LYS A 488 -24.60 -3.82 10.37
C LYS A 488 -23.79 -2.55 10.64
N GLY A 489 -22.65 -2.64 11.35
CA GLY A 489 -21.81 -1.51 11.68
C GLY A 489 -22.28 -0.68 12.88
N ILE A 490 -23.09 -1.27 13.78
CA ILE A 490 -23.61 -0.61 14.98
C ILE A 490 -23.15 -1.36 16.24
N ALA A 491 -22.28 -0.74 17.04
CA ALA A 491 -21.82 -1.29 18.30
C ALA A 491 -22.61 -0.73 19.49
N LEU A 492 -23.07 -1.62 20.39
CA LEU A 492 -23.69 -1.25 21.66
C LEU A 492 -22.66 -1.15 22.79
N MET A 493 -22.78 -0.13 23.64
CA MET A 493 -21.95 0.11 24.81
C MET A 493 -22.79 0.36 26.05
N ASP A 494 -22.55 -0.42 27.11
CA ASP A 494 -23.19 -0.22 28.41
C ASP A 494 -22.38 0.83 29.21
N VAL A 495 -22.96 2.00 29.48
CA VAL A 495 -22.33 3.11 30.22
C VAL A 495 -23.17 3.45 31.45
N GLY A 496 -22.68 3.07 32.63
CA GLY A 496 -23.45 3.22 33.88
C GLY A 496 -24.69 2.34 33.86
N SER A 497 -25.88 2.95 33.97
CA SER A 497 -27.18 2.27 33.87
C SER A 497 -27.79 2.30 32.46
N GLU A 498 -27.16 2.99 31.51
CA GLU A 498 -27.69 3.20 30.16
C GLU A 498 -26.94 2.36 29.13
N THR A 499 -27.60 2.01 28.03
CA THR A 499 -26.96 1.42 26.85
C THR A 499 -27.00 2.46 25.73
N ILE A 500 -25.83 2.85 25.23
CA ILE A 500 -25.69 3.74 24.09
C ILE A 500 -25.15 2.97 22.88
N TRP A 501 -25.19 3.60 21.70
CA TRP A 501 -24.66 3.00 20.48
C TRP A 501 -23.70 3.94 19.75
N ARG A 502 -22.78 3.35 18.99
CA ARG A 502 -21.85 4.06 18.11
C ARG A 502 -21.66 3.29 16.79
N PRO A 503 -21.26 3.98 15.70
CA PRO A 503 -20.77 3.31 14.50
C PRO A 503 -19.56 2.43 14.81
N CYS A 504 -19.42 1.31 14.10
CA CYS A 504 -18.24 0.46 14.12
C CYS A 504 -18.00 -0.19 12.75
N VAL A 505 -16.81 -0.75 12.55
CA VAL A 505 -16.57 -1.61 11.38
C VAL A 505 -17.52 -2.83 11.44
N PRO A 506 -18.30 -3.11 10.37
CA PRO A 506 -19.14 -4.30 10.31
C PRO A 506 -18.29 -5.57 10.42
N VAL A 507 -18.72 -6.51 11.28
CA VAL A 507 -18.12 -7.84 11.40
C VAL A 507 -19.12 -8.84 10.86
N GLU A 508 -18.77 -9.66 9.87
CA GLU A 508 -19.71 -10.67 9.37
C GLU A 508 -20.20 -11.56 10.53
N PRO A 509 -21.51 -11.80 10.66
CA PRO A 509 -22.01 -12.68 11.69
C PRO A 509 -21.50 -14.09 11.38
N ALA A 510 -20.89 -14.75 12.37
CA ALA A 510 -20.53 -16.15 12.26
C ALA A 510 -21.75 -16.93 11.77
N LYS A 511 -21.65 -17.58 10.59
CA LYS A 511 -22.72 -18.43 10.05
C LYS A 511 -23.11 -19.44 11.12
N VAL A 512 -24.27 -19.26 11.74
CA VAL A 512 -24.90 -20.31 12.54
C VAL A 512 -25.39 -21.33 11.54
N SER A 513 -24.66 -22.42 11.39
CA SER A 513 -25.11 -23.56 10.60
C SER A 513 -26.36 -24.14 11.25
N ASP A 514 -27.52 -23.89 10.64
CA ASP A 514 -28.71 -24.72 10.83
C ASP A 514 -28.41 -26.10 10.24
N ASP A 515 -27.87 -26.99 11.07
CA ASP A 515 -27.92 -28.44 10.82
C ASP A 515 -28.00 -29.18 12.16
N GLN A 516 -29.22 -29.32 12.66
CA GLN A 516 -29.61 -30.48 13.45
C GLN A 516 -30.44 -31.41 12.57
N LEU A 517 -29.84 -32.51 12.12
CA LEU A 517 -30.38 -33.89 12.13
C LEU A 517 -29.65 -34.77 11.12
N LEU A 518 -28.58 -35.45 11.53
CA LEU A 518 -28.24 -36.81 11.09
C LEU A 518 -27.34 -37.47 12.15
N PRO A 519 -27.66 -38.67 12.66
CA PRO A 519 -26.87 -39.31 13.71
C PRO A 519 -25.69 -40.08 13.12
N GLY A 520 -24.51 -39.87 13.72
CA GLY A 520 -23.42 -40.85 13.77
C GLY A 520 -22.70 -41.14 12.45
N LEU A 521 -21.57 -40.48 12.22
CA LEU A 521 -20.44 -41.09 11.50
C LEU A 521 -19.14 -40.70 12.21
N SER A 522 -18.39 -41.73 12.56
CA SER A 522 -17.11 -41.71 13.27
C SER A 522 -16.04 -40.93 12.53
N ARG A 523 -15.08 -40.39 13.29
CA ARG A 523 -13.76 -39.98 12.82
C ARG A 523 -13.21 -40.95 11.77
N GLN A 524 -13.19 -40.53 10.52
CA GLN A 524 -12.32 -41.10 9.49
C GLN A 524 -11.74 -39.95 8.68
N THR A 525 -10.41 -39.90 8.71
CA THR A 525 -9.51 -39.23 7.78
C THR A 525 -10.03 -39.32 6.34
N CYS A 526 -10.39 -38.18 5.74
CA CYS A 526 -10.51 -38.05 4.29
C CYS A 526 -9.32 -37.22 3.79
N PHE A 527 -8.19 -37.90 3.58
CA PHE A 527 -7.24 -37.51 2.55
C PHE A 527 -7.71 -38.20 1.28
N THR A 528 -8.30 -37.45 0.35
CA THR A 528 -8.53 -37.93 -1.02
C THR A 528 -7.84 -36.97 -1.97
N SER A 529 -6.68 -37.41 -2.47
CA SER A 529 -5.97 -36.94 -3.67
C SER A 529 -6.15 -35.48 -4.08
N ASN A 530 -5.51 -34.55 -3.35
CA ASN A 530 -5.21 -33.23 -3.88
C ASN A 530 -3.87 -33.33 -4.61
N VAL A 531 -3.87 -33.22 -5.93
CA VAL A 531 -2.64 -33.09 -6.72
C VAL A 531 -2.40 -31.58 -6.92
N ILE A 532 -1.37 -31.04 -6.29
CA ILE A 532 -0.85 -29.71 -6.65
C ILE A 532 0.17 -29.94 -7.77
N CYS A 533 -0.19 -29.53 -8.98
CA CYS A 533 0.71 -29.53 -10.13
C CYS A 533 1.21 -28.10 -10.34
N VAL A 534 2.52 -27.88 -10.23
CA VAL A 534 3.13 -26.59 -10.60
C VAL A 534 3.87 -26.82 -11.90
N PRO A 535 3.48 -26.17 -13.01
CA PRO A 535 4.25 -26.26 -14.26
C PRO A 535 5.58 -25.51 -14.08
N TYR A 536 6.63 -26.25 -13.75
CA TYR A 536 8.00 -25.75 -13.81
C TYR A 536 8.57 -26.05 -15.20
N ASN A 537 8.36 -25.14 -16.14
CA ASN A 537 8.88 -25.33 -17.49
C ASN A 537 10.27 -24.73 -17.61
N LEU A 538 11.28 -25.61 -17.70
CA LEU A 538 12.35 -25.39 -18.67
C LEU A 538 12.06 -26.27 -19.89
N ILE A 539 11.42 -25.70 -20.90
CA ILE A 539 11.89 -25.91 -22.26
C ILE A 539 13.39 -25.58 -22.23
N ILE A 540 14.21 -26.28 -23.00
CA ILE A 540 15.54 -25.75 -23.34
C ILE A 540 15.30 -24.49 -24.21
N HIS A 541 15.02 -23.37 -23.55
CA HIS A 541 14.69 -22.10 -24.16
C HIS A 541 15.98 -21.52 -24.73
N VAL A 542 15.87 -20.69 -25.78
CA VAL A 542 17.01 -19.97 -26.37
C VAL A 542 17.89 -19.29 -25.29
N GLN A 543 17.30 -18.85 -24.18
CA GLN A 543 18.03 -18.25 -23.06
C GLN A 543 18.89 -19.26 -22.26
N ILE A 544 18.39 -20.48 -22.00
CA ILE A 544 19.16 -21.53 -21.34
C ILE A 544 20.24 -22.06 -22.26
N ILE A 545 19.94 -22.24 -23.56
CA ILE A 545 20.95 -22.62 -24.55
C ILE A 545 22.03 -21.55 -24.63
N LYS A 546 21.64 -20.28 -24.76
CA LYS A 546 22.57 -19.15 -24.81
C LYS A 546 23.43 -19.12 -23.54
N ARG A 547 22.82 -19.29 -22.37
CA ARG A 547 23.53 -19.27 -21.09
C ARG A 547 24.45 -20.48 -20.91
N ALA A 548 24.02 -21.66 -21.34
CA ALA A 548 24.81 -22.88 -21.35
C ALA A 548 26.05 -22.70 -22.26
N ASN A 549 25.85 -22.15 -23.46
CA ASN A 549 26.94 -21.80 -24.37
C ASN A 549 27.90 -20.76 -23.77
N GLU A 550 27.39 -19.73 -23.09
CA GLU A 550 28.20 -18.74 -22.38
C GLU A 550 29.05 -19.36 -21.25
N LEU A 551 28.51 -20.37 -20.58
CA LEU A 551 29.15 -21.06 -19.45
C LEU A 551 29.99 -22.28 -19.88
N GLY A 552 29.91 -22.71 -21.14
CA GLY A 552 30.51 -23.96 -21.61
C GLY A 552 29.87 -25.21 -21.00
N GLU A 553 28.62 -25.12 -20.56
CA GLU A 553 27.85 -26.21 -19.94
C GLU A 553 26.87 -26.82 -20.94
N ASP A 554 26.46 -28.07 -20.71
CA ASP A 554 25.36 -28.69 -21.45
C ASP A 554 24.01 -28.07 -21.01
N PRO A 555 23.10 -27.67 -21.93
CA PRO A 555 21.83 -27.03 -21.58
C PRO A 555 20.94 -27.83 -20.64
N LEU A 556 20.93 -29.16 -20.74
CA LEU A 556 20.13 -30.02 -19.88
C LEU A 556 20.76 -30.12 -18.48
N SER A 557 22.08 -30.21 -18.40
CA SER A 557 22.83 -30.12 -17.13
C SER A 557 22.59 -28.80 -16.41
N LEU A 558 22.70 -27.67 -17.13
CA LEU A 558 22.43 -26.33 -16.60
C LEU A 558 20.98 -26.19 -16.09
N SER A 559 20.02 -26.70 -16.87
CA SER A 559 18.59 -26.72 -16.50
C SER A 559 18.35 -27.51 -15.21
N ASN A 560 18.90 -28.72 -15.10
CA ASN A 560 18.79 -29.56 -13.92
C ASN A 560 19.38 -28.89 -12.68
N ARG A 561 20.53 -28.23 -12.83
CA ARG A 561 21.17 -27.49 -11.74
C ARG A 561 20.29 -26.35 -11.24
N PHE A 562 19.74 -25.52 -12.13
CA PHE A 562 18.85 -24.43 -11.74
C PHE A 562 17.54 -24.91 -11.12
N ALA A 563 16.98 -26.03 -11.60
CA ALA A 563 15.82 -26.65 -10.96
C ALA A 563 16.14 -27.08 -9.51
N GLN A 564 17.29 -27.69 -9.27
CA GLN A 564 17.71 -28.07 -7.92
C GLN A 564 18.00 -26.87 -7.02
N GLU A 565 18.63 -25.82 -7.57
CA GLU A 565 18.86 -24.56 -6.85
C GLU A 565 17.52 -23.92 -6.44
N PHE A 566 16.54 -23.89 -7.34
CA PHE A 566 15.19 -23.39 -7.05
C PHE A 566 14.51 -24.20 -5.95
N LEU A 567 14.56 -25.54 -6.00
CA LEU A 567 13.97 -26.40 -4.97
C LEU A 567 14.63 -26.17 -3.61
N THR A 568 15.95 -25.96 -3.59
CA THR A 568 16.68 -25.60 -2.38
C THR A 568 16.18 -24.26 -1.83
N ASP A 569 16.05 -23.24 -2.69
CA ASP A 569 15.57 -21.91 -2.28
C ASP A 569 14.13 -21.96 -1.74
N MET A 570 13.25 -22.77 -2.34
CA MET A 570 11.88 -22.98 -1.87
C MET A 570 11.83 -23.74 -0.54
N ALA A 571 12.68 -24.75 -0.36
CA ALA A 571 12.80 -25.48 0.89
C ALA A 571 13.33 -24.58 2.03
N ASP A 572 14.31 -23.73 1.75
CA ASP A 572 14.82 -22.72 2.69
C ASP A 572 13.70 -21.76 3.13
N LEU A 573 12.80 -21.39 2.21
CA LEU A 573 11.61 -20.59 2.48
C LEU A 573 10.44 -21.39 3.08
N GLN A 574 10.63 -22.67 3.41
CA GLN A 574 9.58 -23.57 3.93
C GLN A 574 8.33 -23.67 3.05
N CYS A 575 8.50 -23.59 1.73
CA CYS A 575 7.44 -23.97 0.82
C CYS A 575 7.34 -25.50 0.80
N LEU A 576 6.13 -26.02 1.04
CA LEU A 576 5.89 -27.45 0.87
C LEU A 576 6.10 -27.84 -0.60
N PRO A 577 6.76 -28.98 -0.88
CA PRO A 577 6.94 -29.43 -2.25
C PRO A 577 5.57 -29.83 -2.85
N PRO A 578 5.34 -29.56 -4.14
CA PRO A 578 4.17 -30.08 -4.83
C PRO A 578 4.24 -31.61 -4.92
N ASN A 579 3.07 -32.25 -5.07
CA ASN A 579 2.98 -33.71 -5.22
C ASN A 579 3.58 -34.20 -6.53
N GLU A 580 3.42 -33.40 -7.59
CA GLU A 580 3.89 -33.71 -8.94
C GLU A 580 4.68 -32.52 -9.50
N GLN A 581 5.80 -32.81 -10.18
CA GLN A 581 6.67 -31.82 -10.80
C GLN A 581 6.99 -32.24 -12.24
N PRO A 582 6.01 -32.13 -13.14
CA PRO A 582 6.17 -32.61 -14.51
C PRO A 582 7.15 -31.73 -15.30
N ARG A 583 7.84 -32.36 -16.26
CA ARG A 583 8.70 -31.67 -17.22
C ARG A 583 8.07 -31.72 -18.59
N VAL A 584 8.06 -30.59 -19.28
CA VAL A 584 7.54 -30.49 -20.67
C VAL A 584 8.12 -31.56 -21.58
N SER A 585 9.43 -31.84 -21.47
CA SER A 585 10.13 -32.84 -22.27
C SER A 585 9.53 -34.24 -22.17
N ASP A 586 8.89 -34.54 -21.05
CA ASP A 586 8.34 -35.85 -20.73
C ASP A 586 6.88 -35.97 -21.20
N HIS A 587 6.30 -34.87 -21.68
CA HIS A 587 4.89 -34.76 -22.10
C HIS A 587 4.71 -34.35 -23.56
N MET A 588 5.74 -34.52 -24.40
CA MET A 588 5.69 -34.12 -25.80
C MET A 588 4.62 -34.85 -26.62
N ASP A 589 4.32 -36.12 -26.30
CA ASP A 589 3.23 -36.87 -26.92
C ASP A 589 1.86 -36.23 -26.59
N GLN A 590 1.61 -35.96 -25.32
CA GLN A 590 0.37 -35.35 -24.85
C GLN A 590 0.17 -33.94 -25.42
N ILE A 591 1.26 -33.17 -25.55
CA ILE A 591 1.23 -31.85 -26.20
C ILE A 591 0.85 -32.00 -27.68
N ARG A 592 1.48 -32.91 -28.43
CA ARG A 592 1.12 -33.15 -29.83
C ARG A 592 -0.33 -33.57 -29.99
N ASP A 593 -0.81 -34.47 -29.15
CA ASP A 593 -2.20 -34.91 -29.15
C ASP A 593 -3.18 -33.77 -28.88
N MET A 594 -2.86 -32.90 -27.92
CA MET A 594 -3.68 -31.73 -27.59
C MET A 594 -3.72 -30.74 -28.76
N ILE A 595 -2.58 -30.42 -29.37
CA ILE A 595 -2.53 -29.55 -30.55
C ILE A 595 -3.35 -30.16 -31.70
N GLN A 596 -3.23 -31.46 -31.94
CA GLN A 596 -4.00 -32.14 -32.98
C GLN A 596 -5.51 -32.07 -32.72
N LYS A 597 -5.96 -32.18 -31.46
CA LYS A 597 -7.37 -31.97 -31.09
C LYS A 597 -7.84 -30.55 -31.39
N ILE A 598 -7.04 -29.53 -31.05
CA ILE A 598 -7.36 -28.13 -31.30
C ILE A 598 -7.48 -27.86 -32.82
N ILE A 599 -6.58 -28.44 -33.62
CA ILE A 599 -6.66 -28.37 -35.10
C ILE A 599 -7.95 -29.04 -35.60
N ASN A 600 -8.26 -30.26 -35.13
CA ASN A 600 -9.45 -30.99 -35.53
C ASN A 600 -10.76 -30.24 -35.18
N ASN A 601 -10.73 -29.43 -34.12
CA ASN A 601 -11.83 -28.57 -33.69
C ASN A 601 -11.85 -27.20 -34.41
N ASN A 602 -11.08 -27.02 -35.47
CA ASN A 602 -10.98 -25.79 -36.27
C ASN A 602 -10.56 -24.54 -35.46
N CYS A 603 -9.84 -24.73 -34.36
CA CYS A 603 -9.36 -23.64 -33.50
C CYS A 603 -7.88 -23.29 -33.71
N ALA A 604 -7.19 -23.99 -34.62
CA ALA A 604 -5.79 -23.75 -34.96
C ALA A 604 -5.53 -23.94 -36.45
N TYR A 605 -4.41 -23.38 -36.92
CA TYR A 605 -3.96 -23.52 -38.31
C TYR A 605 -2.45 -23.66 -38.39
N THR A 606 -1.99 -24.33 -39.45
CA THR A 606 -0.56 -24.58 -39.70
C THR A 606 -0.04 -23.65 -40.82
N VAL A 607 1.16 -23.11 -40.66
CA VAL A 607 1.85 -22.31 -41.69
C VAL A 607 3.36 -22.51 -41.58
N ASP A 608 4.00 -22.99 -42.66
CA ASP A 608 5.46 -23.26 -42.73
C ASP A 608 6.02 -24.08 -41.54
N GLY A 609 5.26 -25.07 -41.06
CA GLY A 609 5.61 -25.91 -39.91
C GLY A 609 5.36 -25.30 -38.53
N ASP A 610 4.94 -24.04 -38.45
CA ASP A 610 4.37 -23.46 -37.22
C ASP A 610 2.89 -23.84 -37.09
N VAL A 611 2.39 -23.97 -35.86
CA VAL A 611 0.95 -24.11 -35.56
C VAL A 611 0.53 -22.96 -34.65
N TYR A 612 -0.50 -22.23 -35.07
CA TYR A 612 -1.06 -21.09 -34.35
C TYR A 612 -2.48 -21.38 -33.88
N PHE A 613 -2.80 -20.99 -32.65
CA PHE A 613 -4.17 -20.90 -32.15
C PHE A 613 -4.84 -19.66 -32.76
N SER A 614 -6.06 -19.84 -33.27
CA SER A 614 -6.87 -18.76 -33.83
C SER A 614 -7.70 -18.12 -32.71
N VAL A 615 -7.32 -16.95 -32.19
CA VAL A 615 -8.09 -16.34 -31.10
C VAL A 615 -9.53 -16.00 -31.51
N ASP A 616 -9.75 -15.73 -32.79
CA ASP A 616 -11.08 -15.47 -33.36
C ASP A 616 -12.02 -16.70 -33.30
N SER A 617 -11.49 -17.91 -33.12
CA SER A 617 -12.31 -19.12 -32.95
C SER A 617 -12.79 -19.29 -31.50
N PHE A 618 -12.39 -18.41 -30.58
CA PHE A 618 -12.76 -18.47 -29.17
C PHE A 618 -13.44 -17.15 -28.72
N PRO A 619 -14.78 -17.04 -28.84
CA PRO A 619 -15.51 -15.79 -28.61
C PRO A 619 -15.34 -15.18 -27.21
N ASN A 620 -14.97 -15.98 -26.21
CA ASN A 620 -14.78 -15.54 -24.82
C ASN A 620 -13.32 -15.21 -24.49
N TYR A 621 -12.45 -15.08 -25.49
CA TYR A 621 -11.04 -14.74 -25.28
C TYR A 621 -10.89 -13.35 -24.65
N GLY A 622 -10.16 -13.27 -23.54
CA GLY A 622 -9.97 -12.04 -22.75
C GLY A 622 -10.85 -11.95 -21.50
N ARG A 623 -11.68 -12.97 -21.23
CA ARG A 623 -12.63 -12.96 -20.09
C ARG A 623 -11.93 -12.91 -18.74
N LEU A 624 -10.84 -13.67 -18.56
CA LEU A 624 -10.12 -13.70 -17.28
C LEU A 624 -9.43 -12.36 -17.00
N SER A 625 -8.85 -11.77 -18.03
CA SER A 625 -8.16 -10.48 -17.96
C SER A 625 -9.08 -9.25 -18.00
N GLY A 626 -10.35 -9.42 -18.35
CA GLY A 626 -11.28 -8.31 -18.64
C GLY A 626 -10.91 -7.49 -19.89
N ARG A 627 -9.93 -7.94 -20.67
CA ARG A 627 -9.46 -7.26 -21.89
C ARG A 627 -10.33 -7.68 -23.07
N LYS A 628 -10.57 -6.76 -24.00
CA LYS A 628 -11.18 -7.14 -25.28
C LYS A 628 -10.10 -7.46 -26.31
N LEU A 629 -10.44 -8.30 -27.29
CA LEU A 629 -9.56 -8.59 -28.44
C LEU A 629 -9.08 -7.31 -29.15
N GLU A 630 -9.93 -6.27 -29.22
CA GLU A 630 -9.60 -4.95 -29.77
C GLU A 630 -8.54 -4.17 -28.95
N ASP A 631 -8.35 -4.52 -27.66
CA ASP A 631 -7.33 -3.96 -26.77
C ASP A 631 -5.98 -4.70 -26.89
N ASN A 632 -5.96 -5.89 -27.49
CA ASN A 632 -4.78 -6.73 -27.68
C ASN A 632 -4.00 -6.32 -28.93
N ARG A 633 -3.47 -5.09 -28.93
CA ARG A 633 -2.54 -4.67 -29.98
C ARG A 633 -1.17 -5.29 -29.72
N ALA A 634 -0.59 -5.90 -30.75
CA ALA A 634 0.77 -6.42 -30.68
C ALA A 634 1.75 -5.26 -30.40
N GLY A 635 2.27 -5.19 -29.17
CA GLY A 635 3.19 -4.14 -28.73
C GLY A 635 4.65 -4.50 -28.95
N GLU A 636 5.34 -3.67 -29.75
CA GLU A 636 6.73 -3.15 -29.67
C GLU A 636 7.93 -4.05 -29.31
N ARG A 637 7.80 -5.34 -28.95
CA ARG A 637 8.93 -6.24 -28.63
C ARG A 637 8.99 -7.55 -29.40
N ILE A 638 7.97 -7.86 -30.21
CA ILE A 638 7.92 -9.07 -31.05
C ILE A 638 7.71 -8.62 -32.49
N ALA A 639 8.59 -9.02 -33.40
CA ALA A 639 8.39 -8.80 -34.83
C ALA A 639 7.02 -9.34 -35.22
N ILE A 640 6.19 -8.51 -35.88
CA ILE A 640 4.87 -8.94 -36.37
C ILE A 640 5.12 -10.06 -37.37
N ASP A 641 4.77 -11.29 -36.98
CA ASP A 641 4.79 -12.41 -37.90
C ASP A 641 3.61 -12.25 -38.85
N SER A 642 3.87 -11.71 -40.04
CA SER A 642 2.87 -11.44 -41.07
C SER A 642 2.13 -12.69 -41.57
N ARG A 643 2.57 -13.88 -41.16
CA ARG A 643 1.93 -15.16 -41.45
C ARG A 643 0.74 -15.47 -40.54
N LYS A 644 0.59 -14.74 -39.42
CA LYS A 644 -0.57 -14.88 -38.53
C LYS A 644 -1.81 -14.25 -39.16
N LYS A 645 -2.95 -14.93 -39.03
CA LYS A 645 -4.27 -14.43 -39.46
C LYS A 645 -4.74 -13.28 -38.57
N ASN A 646 -4.50 -13.37 -37.27
CA ASN A 646 -4.76 -12.32 -36.30
C ASN A 646 -3.47 -12.02 -35.49
N PRO A 647 -3.10 -10.75 -35.25
CA PRO A 647 -1.92 -10.40 -34.45
C PRO A 647 -1.90 -11.03 -33.03
N ALA A 648 -3.08 -11.29 -32.46
CA ALA A 648 -3.23 -11.92 -31.15
C ALA A 648 -3.15 -13.46 -31.19
N ASP A 649 -3.11 -14.08 -32.38
CA ASP A 649 -2.86 -15.52 -32.51
C ASP A 649 -1.53 -15.89 -31.86
N PHE A 650 -1.53 -16.96 -31.07
CA PHE A 650 -0.36 -17.42 -30.33
C PHE A 650 0.06 -18.80 -30.77
N ALA A 651 1.35 -19.09 -30.64
CA ALA A 651 1.90 -20.35 -31.13
C ALA A 651 1.53 -21.50 -30.19
N LEU A 652 1.02 -22.58 -30.78
CA LEU A 652 0.90 -23.90 -30.17
C LEU A 652 2.14 -24.74 -30.47
N TRP A 653 2.71 -24.59 -31.66
CA TRP A 653 3.95 -25.23 -32.09
C TRP A 653 4.80 -24.24 -32.89
N LYS A 654 6.12 -24.24 -32.65
CA LYS A 654 7.08 -23.44 -33.40
C LYS A 654 8.07 -24.34 -34.13
N ALA A 655 8.18 -24.17 -35.44
CA ALA A 655 9.18 -24.88 -36.24
C ALA A 655 10.59 -24.53 -35.78
N ALA A 656 11.48 -25.52 -35.78
CA ALA A 656 12.85 -25.35 -35.33
C ALA A 656 13.71 -24.65 -36.39
N LYS A 657 14.63 -23.79 -35.95
CA LYS A 657 15.69 -23.24 -36.82
C LYS A 657 16.90 -24.17 -36.85
N PRO A 658 17.76 -24.10 -37.89
CA PRO A 658 18.98 -24.90 -37.94
C PRO A 658 19.84 -24.75 -36.68
N GLY A 659 20.14 -25.87 -36.02
CA GLY A 659 20.95 -25.91 -34.79
C GLY A 659 20.17 -25.71 -33.48
N GLU A 660 18.85 -25.48 -33.53
CA GLU A 660 18.01 -25.51 -32.34
C GLU A 660 17.65 -26.95 -31.95
N ILE A 661 17.49 -27.19 -30.65
CA ILE A 661 16.92 -28.45 -30.15
C ILE A 661 15.45 -28.53 -30.57
N SER A 662 15.06 -29.68 -31.12
CA SER A 662 13.72 -29.90 -31.67
C SER A 662 13.21 -31.31 -31.41
N TRP A 663 11.90 -31.45 -31.42
CA TRP A 663 11.18 -32.72 -31.34
C TRP A 663 10.40 -32.95 -32.63
N ASP A 664 10.26 -34.22 -33.01
CA ASP A 664 9.47 -34.60 -34.18
C ASP A 664 7.97 -34.35 -33.93
N SER A 665 7.27 -33.93 -34.98
CA SER A 665 5.82 -33.75 -34.97
C SER A 665 5.22 -33.93 -36.37
N PRO A 666 3.89 -34.11 -36.50
CA PRO A 666 3.20 -34.13 -37.78
C PRO A 666 3.36 -32.85 -38.62
N TRP A 667 3.75 -31.73 -37.99
CA TRP A 667 3.96 -30.44 -38.64
C TRP A 667 5.44 -30.15 -38.93
N GLY A 668 6.33 -31.12 -38.70
CA GLY A 668 7.78 -30.98 -38.85
C GLY A 668 8.51 -30.82 -37.51
N PRO A 669 9.86 -30.85 -37.52
CA PRO A 669 10.66 -30.70 -36.30
C PRO A 669 10.47 -29.30 -35.70
N GLY A 670 10.20 -29.26 -34.40
CA GLY A 670 9.91 -28.00 -33.71
C GLY A 670 9.87 -28.13 -32.20
N ARG A 671 9.24 -27.16 -31.55
CA ARG A 671 9.08 -27.09 -30.10
C ARG A 671 7.69 -26.57 -29.73
N PRO A 672 7.16 -26.93 -28.55
CA PRO A 672 5.87 -26.46 -28.14
C PRO A 672 5.88 -24.94 -27.88
N GLY A 673 4.71 -24.32 -28.01
CA GLY A 673 4.49 -22.96 -27.55
C GLY A 673 4.40 -22.90 -26.03
N TRP A 674 4.90 -21.82 -25.43
CA TRP A 674 4.98 -21.68 -23.97
C TRP A 674 3.65 -21.94 -23.23
N HIS A 675 2.51 -21.57 -23.82
CA HIS A 675 1.21 -21.74 -23.20
C HIS A 675 0.73 -23.20 -23.22
N ILE A 676 0.90 -23.93 -24.34
CA ILE A 676 0.28 -25.27 -24.52
C ILE A 676 0.85 -26.33 -23.57
N GLU A 677 2.08 -26.08 -23.09
CA GLU A 677 2.81 -26.94 -22.18
C GLU A 677 2.04 -27.16 -20.87
N CYS A 678 1.63 -26.07 -20.22
CA CYS A 678 0.91 -26.11 -18.96
C CYS A 678 -0.44 -26.80 -19.11
N SER A 679 -1.20 -26.49 -20.17
CA SER A 679 -2.51 -27.11 -20.43
C SER A 679 -2.44 -28.62 -20.67
N ALA A 680 -1.44 -29.10 -21.44
CA ALA A 680 -1.28 -30.52 -21.69
C ALA A 680 -0.87 -31.30 -20.44
N MET A 681 0.04 -30.73 -19.63
CA MET A 681 0.45 -31.32 -18.36
C MET A 681 -0.69 -31.31 -17.35
N SER A 682 -1.39 -30.18 -17.17
CA SER A 682 -2.52 -30.11 -16.25
C SER A 682 -3.62 -31.10 -16.62
N LEU A 683 -3.92 -31.28 -17.91
CA LEU A 683 -4.87 -32.28 -18.37
C LEU A 683 -4.44 -33.71 -18.01
N THR A 684 -3.14 -33.99 -18.01
CA THR A 684 -2.56 -35.30 -17.68
C THR A 684 -2.70 -35.62 -16.19
N TYR A 685 -2.45 -34.65 -15.31
CA TYR A 685 -2.39 -34.87 -13.85
C TYR A 685 -3.66 -34.47 -13.09
N LEU A 686 -4.37 -33.44 -13.56
CA LEU A 686 -5.49 -32.80 -12.86
C LEU A 686 -6.83 -32.96 -13.58
N THR A 687 -6.85 -33.60 -14.75
CA THR A 687 -8.01 -33.76 -15.63
C THR A 687 -8.46 -32.46 -16.32
N GLU A 688 -9.58 -32.51 -17.05
CA GLU A 688 -10.14 -31.34 -17.74
C GLU A 688 -10.75 -30.31 -16.77
N THR A 689 -11.12 -30.74 -15.56
CA THR A 689 -11.72 -29.88 -14.52
C THR A 689 -10.99 -30.01 -13.18
N PHE A 690 -10.62 -28.90 -12.57
CA PHE A 690 -9.99 -28.87 -11.25
C PHE A 690 -10.22 -27.55 -10.52
N ASP A 691 -9.90 -27.50 -9.23
CA ASP A 691 -10.38 -26.43 -8.36
C ASP A 691 -9.60 -25.12 -8.46
N ILE A 692 -8.26 -25.18 -8.39
CA ILE A 692 -7.42 -23.98 -8.24
C ILE A 692 -6.33 -23.98 -9.30
N HIS A 693 -6.22 -22.87 -10.03
CA HIS A 693 -5.09 -22.54 -10.88
C HIS A 693 -4.48 -21.21 -10.43
N GLY A 694 -3.16 -21.09 -10.38
CA GLY A 694 -2.53 -19.88 -9.84
C GLY A 694 -1.25 -19.44 -10.52
N GLY A 695 -0.83 -18.20 -10.24
CA GLY A 695 0.35 -17.59 -10.87
C GLY A 695 0.60 -16.16 -10.40
N GLY A 696 1.55 -15.46 -11.04
CA GLY A 696 1.69 -14.01 -10.87
C GLY A 696 0.59 -13.26 -11.63
N MET A 697 0.23 -12.05 -11.21
CA MET A 697 -0.77 -11.22 -11.91
C MET A 697 -0.38 -10.90 -13.37
N ASP A 698 0.91 -10.94 -13.71
CA ASP A 698 1.39 -10.84 -15.10
C ASP A 698 1.15 -12.09 -15.96
N LEU A 699 0.80 -13.23 -15.35
CA LEU A 699 0.39 -14.42 -16.07
C LEU A 699 -1.09 -14.42 -16.46
N ILE A 700 -1.92 -13.54 -15.89
CA ILE A 700 -3.34 -13.40 -16.29
C ILE A 700 -3.44 -13.23 -17.81
N PHE A 701 -2.64 -12.30 -18.35
CA PHE A 701 -2.58 -12.05 -19.79
C PHE A 701 -1.13 -11.96 -20.29
N PRO A 702 -0.76 -12.67 -21.38
CA PRO A 702 -1.63 -13.54 -22.17
C PRO A 702 -1.70 -14.98 -21.65
N HIS A 703 -0.94 -15.35 -20.61
CA HIS A 703 -0.64 -16.76 -20.32
C HIS A 703 -1.86 -17.61 -19.95
N HIS A 704 -2.54 -17.29 -18.85
CA HIS A 704 -3.70 -18.05 -18.39
C HIS A 704 -4.91 -17.87 -19.31
N GLU A 705 -5.03 -16.73 -19.98
CA GLU A 705 -6.05 -16.52 -21.03
C GLU A 705 -5.85 -17.50 -22.20
N ASN A 706 -4.60 -17.69 -22.63
CA ASN A 706 -4.26 -18.67 -23.67
C ASN A 706 -4.52 -20.11 -23.19
N GLU A 707 -4.24 -20.41 -21.92
CA GLU A 707 -4.52 -21.71 -21.33
C GLU A 707 -6.02 -22.03 -21.31
N ILE A 708 -6.87 -21.08 -20.93
CA ILE A 708 -8.33 -21.25 -21.01
C ILE A 708 -8.73 -21.56 -22.45
N ALA A 709 -8.30 -20.72 -23.40
CA ALA A 709 -8.70 -20.85 -24.79
C ALA A 709 -8.29 -22.19 -25.40
N GLN A 710 -7.03 -22.60 -25.23
CA GLN A 710 -6.52 -23.85 -25.80
C GLN A 710 -7.06 -25.08 -25.07
N SER A 711 -7.27 -25.02 -23.74
CA SER A 711 -7.87 -26.12 -22.98
C SER A 711 -9.33 -26.33 -23.36
N CYS A 712 -10.14 -25.27 -23.43
CA CYS A 712 -11.53 -25.36 -23.88
C CYS A 712 -11.63 -25.77 -25.36
N ALA A 713 -10.71 -25.33 -26.22
CA ALA A 713 -10.68 -25.75 -27.61
C ALA A 713 -10.33 -27.23 -27.78
N ALA A 714 -9.46 -27.79 -26.94
CA ALA A 714 -9.14 -29.22 -26.98
C ALA A 714 -10.23 -30.07 -26.28
N CYS A 715 -10.78 -29.56 -25.18
CA CYS A 715 -11.73 -30.20 -24.28
C CYS A 715 -12.84 -29.19 -23.91
N PRO A 716 -14.01 -29.21 -24.57
CA PRO A 716 -15.07 -28.22 -24.37
C PRO A 716 -15.60 -28.10 -22.93
N ASN A 717 -15.46 -29.16 -22.12
CA ASN A 717 -15.87 -29.17 -20.71
C ASN A 717 -14.79 -28.67 -19.76
N SER A 718 -13.64 -28.22 -20.26
CA SER A 718 -12.55 -27.79 -19.40
C SER A 718 -12.97 -26.58 -18.56
N ASN A 719 -12.79 -26.68 -17.25
CA ASN A 719 -13.23 -25.67 -16.30
C ASN A 719 -12.35 -25.65 -15.05
N ILE A 720 -12.00 -24.43 -14.61
CA ILE A 720 -11.25 -24.18 -13.37
C ILE A 720 -12.12 -23.32 -12.46
N SER A 721 -12.32 -23.77 -11.22
CA SER A 721 -13.23 -23.11 -10.28
C SER A 721 -12.67 -21.77 -9.75
N TYR A 722 -11.37 -21.70 -9.46
CA TYR A 722 -10.71 -20.55 -8.86
C TYR A 722 -9.38 -20.23 -9.53
N TRP A 723 -9.18 -18.95 -9.83
CA TRP A 723 -7.94 -18.40 -10.37
C TRP A 723 -7.28 -17.50 -9.32
N MET A 724 -6.10 -17.88 -8.84
CA MET A 724 -5.40 -17.19 -7.76
C MET A 724 -4.12 -16.52 -8.25
N HIS A 725 -4.09 -15.18 -8.22
CA HIS A 725 -2.96 -14.41 -8.75
C HIS A 725 -2.29 -13.54 -7.68
N ASN A 726 -0.97 -13.67 -7.58
CA ASN A 726 -0.16 -12.88 -6.65
C ASN A 726 0.16 -11.48 -7.22
N GLY A 727 0.17 -10.47 -6.35
CA GLY A 727 0.56 -9.11 -6.66
C GLY A 727 2.04 -8.98 -7.04
N PHE A 728 2.41 -7.82 -7.61
CA PHE A 728 3.79 -7.59 -8.02
C PHE A 728 4.73 -7.36 -6.84
N VAL A 729 5.97 -7.82 -6.96
CA VAL A 729 7.06 -7.32 -6.13
C VAL A 729 7.64 -6.07 -6.80
N THR A 730 7.73 -4.99 -6.04
CA THR A 730 8.32 -3.72 -6.44
C THR A 730 9.59 -3.47 -5.62
N ALA A 731 10.50 -2.64 -6.13
CA ALA A 731 11.63 -2.12 -5.40
C ALA A 731 11.74 -0.63 -5.72
N ASN A 732 11.78 0.22 -4.69
CA ASN A 732 11.67 1.68 -4.83
C ASN A 732 10.40 2.09 -5.61
N ASP A 733 9.27 1.43 -5.34
CA ASP A 733 7.98 1.66 -5.99
C ASP A 733 7.92 1.36 -7.50
N GLU A 734 8.98 0.76 -8.08
CA GLU A 734 9.00 0.27 -9.47
C GLU A 734 8.88 -1.26 -9.52
N LYS A 735 8.16 -1.82 -10.52
CA LYS A 735 8.07 -3.28 -10.71
C LYS A 735 9.49 -3.85 -10.83
N MET A 736 9.79 -4.86 -10.03
CA MET A 736 11.07 -5.55 -10.06
C MET A 736 11.26 -6.21 -11.42
N SER A 737 12.33 -5.87 -12.15
CA SER A 737 12.62 -6.47 -13.45
C SER A 737 14.12 -6.52 -13.76
N LYS A 738 14.54 -7.59 -14.44
CA LYS A 738 15.92 -7.71 -14.92
C LYS A 738 16.29 -6.59 -15.91
N SER A 739 15.32 -6.09 -16.69
CA SER A 739 15.55 -5.05 -17.70
C SER A 739 15.85 -3.67 -17.11
N VAL A 740 15.31 -3.36 -15.92
CA VAL A 740 15.51 -2.06 -15.24
C VAL A 740 16.66 -2.13 -14.23
N GLY A 741 17.23 -3.31 -14.00
CA GLY A 741 18.36 -3.51 -13.08
C GLY A 741 17.98 -3.43 -11.60
N ASN A 742 16.69 -3.30 -11.28
CA ASN A 742 16.15 -3.21 -9.91
C ASN A 742 15.73 -4.58 -9.34
N PHE A 743 16.40 -5.66 -9.73
CA PHE A 743 16.05 -7.05 -9.41
C PHE A 743 16.97 -7.66 -8.35
N PHE A 744 16.38 -8.37 -7.38
CA PHE A 744 17.10 -9.09 -6.32
C PHE A 744 16.70 -10.56 -6.33
N THR A 745 17.69 -11.46 -6.32
CA THR A 745 17.46 -12.90 -6.19
C THR A 745 17.21 -13.29 -4.73
N ILE A 746 16.48 -14.39 -4.51
CA ILE A 746 16.30 -14.98 -3.17
C ILE A 746 17.66 -15.20 -2.51
N ARG A 747 18.64 -15.73 -3.24
CA ARG A 747 19.99 -16.00 -2.73
C ARG A 747 20.77 -14.74 -2.33
N GLU A 748 20.60 -13.63 -3.04
CA GLU A 748 21.20 -12.35 -2.64
C GLU A 748 20.62 -11.86 -1.32
N VAL A 749 19.30 -12.00 -1.16
CA VAL A 749 18.63 -11.63 0.10
C VAL A 749 19.01 -12.57 1.23
N THR A 750 18.96 -13.88 1.02
CA THR A 750 19.26 -14.89 2.06
C THR A 750 20.75 -14.96 2.41
N LYS A 751 21.65 -14.38 1.60
CA LYS A 751 23.04 -14.14 2.01
C LYS A 751 23.13 -13.19 3.20
N LEU A 752 22.21 -12.24 3.31
CA LEU A 752 22.20 -11.17 4.33
C LEU A 752 21.12 -11.37 5.39
N TYR A 753 20.03 -12.05 5.08
CA TYR A 753 18.90 -12.29 5.98
C TYR A 753 18.63 -13.79 6.13
N HIS A 754 17.97 -14.17 7.22
CA HIS A 754 17.50 -15.56 7.37
C HIS A 754 16.35 -15.82 6.38
N PRO A 755 16.25 -17.00 5.73
CA PRO A 755 15.15 -17.31 4.80
C PRO A 755 13.76 -17.07 5.38
N LEU A 756 13.52 -17.47 6.63
CA LEU A 756 12.26 -17.18 7.33
C LEU A 756 11.96 -15.68 7.51
N ALA A 757 12.96 -14.80 7.55
CA ALA A 757 12.73 -13.36 7.61
C ALA A 757 12.20 -12.84 6.26
N LEU A 758 12.70 -13.37 5.15
CA LEU A 758 12.17 -13.10 3.81
C LEU A 758 10.73 -13.64 3.67
N ARG A 759 10.46 -14.85 4.17
CA ARG A 759 9.10 -15.41 4.17
C ARG A 759 8.13 -14.55 5.01
N HIS A 760 8.54 -14.18 6.24
CA HIS A 760 7.76 -13.30 7.10
C HIS A 760 7.45 -11.97 6.42
N PHE A 761 8.45 -11.36 5.76
CA PHE A 761 8.28 -10.14 4.97
C PHE A 761 7.20 -10.28 3.90
N LEU A 762 7.26 -11.36 3.09
CA LEU A 762 6.30 -11.60 2.02
C LEU A 762 4.86 -11.79 2.55
N MET A 763 4.70 -12.43 3.71
CA MET A 763 3.40 -12.62 4.36
C MET A 763 2.91 -11.39 5.16
N GLY A 764 3.75 -10.36 5.32
CA GLY A 764 3.37 -9.10 5.95
C GLY A 764 2.36 -8.30 5.13
N THR A 765 2.14 -8.70 3.87
CA THR A 765 1.17 -8.09 2.93
C THR A 765 0.26 -9.17 2.36
N HIS A 766 -0.99 -8.82 2.05
CA HIS A 766 -1.94 -9.75 1.42
C HIS A 766 -1.42 -10.20 0.05
N TYR A 767 -1.55 -11.49 -0.31
CA TYR A 767 -0.88 -12.07 -1.49
C TYR A 767 -1.24 -11.38 -2.82
N ARG A 768 -2.48 -10.89 -2.96
CA ARG A 768 -2.95 -10.11 -4.13
C ARG A 768 -2.36 -8.71 -4.23
N SER A 769 -1.94 -8.13 -3.10
CA SER A 769 -1.47 -6.74 -3.07
C SER A 769 0.01 -6.66 -3.48
N PRO A 770 0.43 -5.59 -4.16
CA PRO A 770 1.85 -5.37 -4.45
C PRO A 770 2.68 -5.28 -3.17
N VAL A 771 3.86 -5.90 -3.18
CA VAL A 771 4.81 -5.87 -2.06
C VAL A 771 6.01 -5.00 -2.46
N ASN A 772 6.37 -4.00 -1.67
CA ASN A 772 7.54 -3.17 -1.92
C ASN A 772 8.75 -3.68 -1.13
N TYR A 773 9.73 -4.24 -1.83
CA TYR A 773 11.00 -4.65 -1.26
C TYR A 773 11.83 -3.44 -0.85
N ALA A 774 11.90 -3.21 0.46
CA ALA A 774 12.75 -2.21 1.09
C ALA A 774 13.56 -2.86 2.22
N ILE A 775 14.84 -2.47 2.32
CA ILE A 775 15.77 -2.99 3.35
C ILE A 775 15.18 -2.83 4.76
N ALA A 776 14.57 -1.68 5.06
CA ALA A 776 13.94 -1.44 6.35
C ALA A 776 12.82 -2.46 6.68
N GLN A 777 12.03 -2.88 5.69
CA GLN A 777 10.90 -3.80 5.91
C GLN A 777 11.37 -5.24 6.19
N ILE A 778 12.46 -5.67 5.54
CA ILE A 778 13.06 -6.97 5.83
C ILE A 778 13.83 -6.97 7.17
N GLU A 779 14.42 -5.84 7.58
CA GLU A 779 14.98 -5.69 8.94
C GLU A 779 13.90 -5.79 10.01
N ILE A 780 12.74 -5.14 9.82
CA ILE A 780 11.58 -5.27 10.71
C ILE A 780 11.14 -6.73 10.81
N SER A 781 11.09 -7.44 9.68
CA SER A 781 10.72 -8.86 9.65
C SER A 781 11.77 -9.74 10.33
N SER A 782 13.06 -9.41 10.21
CA SER A 782 14.15 -10.11 10.89
C SER A 782 14.08 -9.91 12.41
N GLU A 783 13.78 -8.70 12.90
CA GLU A 783 13.61 -8.43 14.33
C GLU A 783 12.36 -9.13 14.88
N ALA A 784 11.24 -9.09 14.17
CA ALA A 784 10.01 -9.79 14.54
C ALA A 784 10.24 -11.29 14.68
N LEU A 785 10.96 -11.89 13.73
CA LEU A 785 11.32 -13.31 13.77
C LEU A 785 12.24 -13.63 14.96
N TYR A 786 13.23 -12.79 15.25
CA TYR A 786 14.07 -12.96 16.44
C TYR A 786 13.23 -12.95 17.72
N TYR A 787 12.28 -12.02 17.84
CA TYR A 787 11.39 -11.94 19.00
C TYR A 787 10.51 -13.19 19.17
N ILE A 788 9.98 -13.73 18.08
CA ILE A 788 9.20 -14.98 18.07
C ILE A 788 10.05 -16.12 18.64
N TYR A 789 11.23 -16.36 18.05
CA TYR A 789 12.08 -17.48 18.42
C TYR A 789 12.68 -17.32 19.83
N GLN A 790 13.00 -16.10 20.24
CA GLN A 790 13.48 -15.84 21.60
C GLN A 790 12.39 -16.15 22.62
N THR A 791 11.14 -15.78 22.34
CA THR A 791 10.01 -16.10 23.23
C THR A 791 9.80 -17.60 23.34
N LEU A 792 9.92 -18.34 22.22
CA LEU A 792 9.82 -19.81 22.21
C LEU A 792 10.95 -20.50 22.98
N GLU A 793 12.20 -20.06 22.77
CA GLU A 793 13.37 -20.56 23.50
C GLU A 793 13.25 -20.29 25.01
N ASP A 794 12.82 -19.09 25.41
CA ASP A 794 12.59 -18.76 26.81
C ASP A 794 11.48 -19.65 27.43
N CYS A 795 10.45 -19.96 26.65
CA CYS A 795 9.38 -20.89 27.07
C CYS A 795 9.90 -22.31 27.25
N ASP A 796 10.62 -22.85 26.27
CA ASP A 796 11.14 -24.21 26.30
C ASP A 796 12.12 -24.42 27.47
N ASN A 797 12.97 -23.42 27.74
CA ASN A 797 13.88 -23.41 28.89
C ASN A 797 13.12 -23.48 30.22
N VAL A 798 12.05 -22.70 30.38
CA VAL A 798 11.22 -22.72 31.59
C VAL A 798 10.46 -24.04 31.69
N ILE A 799 9.82 -24.51 30.62
CA ILE A 799 9.04 -25.77 30.61
C ILE A 799 9.93 -26.96 30.96
N SER A 800 11.15 -27.01 30.42
CA SER A 800 12.14 -28.05 30.70
C SER A 800 12.50 -28.15 32.18
N GLN A 801 12.58 -27.02 32.90
CA GLN A 801 12.84 -27.01 34.35
C GLN A 801 11.72 -27.61 35.20
N PHE A 802 10.49 -27.70 34.67
CA PHE A 802 9.30 -28.15 35.40
C PHE A 802 8.75 -29.51 34.93
N GLN A 803 9.45 -30.23 34.06
CA GLN A 803 8.97 -31.49 33.46
C GLN A 803 8.53 -32.55 34.49
N ASP A 804 9.28 -32.73 35.58
CA ASP A 804 8.96 -33.73 36.61
C ASP A 804 7.73 -33.33 37.45
N GLU A 805 7.57 -32.04 37.71
CA GLU A 805 6.40 -31.48 38.41
C GLU A 805 5.14 -31.57 37.54
N ILE A 806 5.28 -31.45 36.21
CA ILE A 806 4.19 -31.61 35.25
C ILE A 806 3.77 -33.09 35.16
N LYS A 807 4.72 -34.03 35.05
CA LYS A 807 4.45 -35.47 34.99
C LYS A 807 3.73 -36.00 36.23
N THR A 808 4.09 -35.49 37.41
CA THR A 808 3.51 -35.91 38.69
C THR A 808 2.16 -35.24 39.01
N SER A 809 1.86 -34.09 38.41
CA SER A 809 0.63 -33.34 38.70
C SER A 809 -0.56 -33.67 37.80
N GLY A 810 -0.34 -34.30 36.63
CA GLY A 810 -1.39 -34.74 35.71
C GLY A 810 -2.37 -33.62 35.31
N ASN A 811 -3.61 -33.98 34.97
CA ASN A 811 -4.66 -33.00 34.57
C ASN A 811 -5.25 -32.17 35.72
N LYS A 812 -4.61 -32.15 36.91
CA LYS A 812 -5.19 -31.61 38.15
C LYS A 812 -5.36 -30.08 38.18
N TYR A 813 -4.62 -29.35 37.34
CA TYR A 813 -4.67 -27.88 37.27
C TYR A 813 -5.20 -27.41 35.91
N SER A 814 -5.95 -26.32 35.89
CA SER A 814 -6.44 -25.66 34.66
C SER A 814 -5.48 -24.58 34.19
N ILE A 815 -5.53 -24.26 32.90
CA ILE A 815 -4.92 -23.04 32.36
C ILE A 815 -5.66 -21.81 32.90
N THR A 816 -5.01 -20.65 32.85
CA THR A 816 -5.62 -19.38 33.23
C THR A 816 -6.67 -18.94 32.21
N ASP A 817 -7.69 -18.21 32.64
CA ASP A 817 -8.74 -17.66 31.77
C ASP A 817 -8.15 -16.76 30.66
N GLU A 818 -7.11 -16.01 30.99
CA GLU A 818 -6.39 -15.14 30.04
C GLU A 818 -5.72 -15.97 28.93
N ALA A 819 -5.06 -17.09 29.29
CA ALA A 819 -4.47 -18.00 28.32
C ALA A 819 -5.51 -18.72 27.48
N GLN A 820 -6.61 -19.18 28.09
CA GLN A 820 -7.71 -19.83 27.37
C GLN A 820 -8.34 -18.89 26.34
N LYS A 821 -8.55 -17.62 26.71
CA LYS A 821 -9.05 -16.59 25.79
C LYS A 821 -8.06 -16.32 24.66
N SER A 822 -6.77 -16.21 24.96
CA SER A 822 -5.73 -15.97 23.95
C SER A 822 -5.63 -17.11 22.95
N ILE A 823 -5.67 -18.37 23.40
CA ILE A 823 -5.66 -19.57 22.54
C ILE A 823 -6.88 -19.58 21.63
N LYS A 824 -8.08 -19.34 22.20
CA LYS A 824 -9.32 -19.26 21.41
C LYS A 824 -9.24 -18.15 20.37
N ASN A 825 -8.71 -16.99 20.75
CA ASN A 825 -8.56 -15.84 19.86
C ASN A 825 -7.63 -16.17 18.69
N LEU A 826 -6.47 -16.76 19.00
CA LEU A 826 -5.46 -17.13 18.02
C LEU A 826 -6.00 -18.16 17.01
N ARG A 827 -6.69 -19.21 17.48
CA ARG A 827 -7.37 -20.19 16.61
C ARG A 827 -8.41 -19.56 15.70
N SER A 828 -9.32 -18.78 16.30
CA SER A 828 -10.40 -18.14 15.56
C SER A 828 -9.87 -17.20 14.49
N HIS A 829 -8.82 -16.43 14.80
CA HIS A 829 -8.20 -15.53 13.82
C HIS A 829 -7.47 -16.28 12.72
N LEU A 830 -6.77 -17.39 13.05
CA LEU A 830 -6.14 -18.23 12.03
C LEU A 830 -7.19 -18.77 11.06
N GLU A 831 -8.24 -19.41 11.58
CA GLU A 831 -9.30 -20.01 10.77
C GLU A 831 -10.06 -18.96 9.96
N GLU A 832 -10.52 -17.88 10.60
CA GLU A 832 -11.29 -16.82 9.94
C GLU A 832 -10.46 -16.12 8.87
N LYS A 833 -9.23 -15.69 9.19
CA LYS A 833 -8.42 -14.89 8.26
C LYS A 833 -7.76 -15.70 7.17
N LEU A 834 -7.45 -16.98 7.38
CA LEU A 834 -7.00 -17.82 6.26
C LEU A 834 -8.16 -18.26 5.36
N SER A 835 -9.37 -18.42 5.91
CA SER A 835 -10.56 -18.70 5.10
C SER A 835 -11.06 -17.48 4.32
N ASP A 836 -10.78 -16.28 4.84
CA ASP A 836 -10.96 -15.00 4.17
C ASP A 836 -9.75 -14.69 3.27
N ASP A 837 -9.66 -15.42 2.16
CA ASP A 837 -8.67 -15.20 1.10
C ASP A 837 -7.21 -15.11 1.58
N LEU A 838 -6.80 -16.03 2.46
CA LEU A 838 -5.40 -16.14 2.94
C LEU A 838 -4.85 -14.83 3.55
N HIS A 839 -5.64 -14.11 4.33
CA HIS A 839 -5.27 -12.82 4.92
C HIS A 839 -4.25 -12.95 6.08
N THR A 840 -3.02 -13.33 5.74
CA THR A 840 -1.87 -13.50 6.66
C THR A 840 -1.44 -12.25 7.45
N PRO A 841 -1.54 -10.99 6.97
CA PRO A 841 -1.04 -9.83 7.70
C PRO A 841 -1.70 -9.62 9.07
N THR A 842 -3.00 -9.88 9.17
CA THR A 842 -3.78 -9.72 10.41
C THR A 842 -3.37 -10.74 11.46
N ILE A 843 -3.02 -11.96 11.03
CA ILE A 843 -2.54 -13.01 11.93
C ILE A 843 -1.18 -12.62 12.51
N LEU A 844 -0.25 -12.19 11.65
CA LEU A 844 1.12 -11.81 12.03
C LEU A 844 1.15 -10.58 12.95
N ASN A 845 0.35 -9.55 12.65
CA ASN A 845 0.44 -8.24 13.31
C ASN A 845 -0.48 -8.07 14.53
N ALA A 846 -1.50 -8.94 14.69
CA ALA A 846 -2.43 -8.85 15.82
C ALA A 846 -2.42 -10.13 16.67
N ALA A 847 -3.06 -11.20 16.20
CA ALA A 847 -3.33 -12.38 17.03
C ALA A 847 -2.06 -13.07 17.54
N LEU A 848 -1.06 -13.24 16.67
CA LEU A 848 0.24 -13.84 17.04
C LEU A 848 1.00 -12.95 18.04
N GLN A 849 1.02 -11.64 17.83
CA GLN A 849 1.69 -10.69 18.74
C GLN A 849 1.07 -10.68 20.14
N ASP A 850 -0.26 -10.73 20.23
CA ASP A 850 -0.95 -10.76 21.51
C ASP A 850 -0.66 -12.06 22.28
N ALA A 851 -0.60 -13.21 21.60
CA ALA A 851 -0.20 -14.47 22.20
C ALA A 851 1.25 -14.43 22.71
N LEU A 852 2.20 -13.92 21.91
CA LEU A 852 3.60 -13.77 22.31
C LEU A 852 3.77 -12.81 23.50
N ARG A 853 3.03 -11.70 23.53
CA ARG A 853 3.02 -10.78 24.68
C ARG A 853 2.51 -11.46 25.94
N LEU A 854 1.47 -12.29 25.83
CA LEU A 854 0.95 -13.05 26.96
C LEU A 854 1.95 -14.10 27.44
N MET A 855 2.62 -14.82 26.53
CA MET A 855 3.68 -15.77 26.89
C MET A 855 4.80 -15.08 27.68
N ASN A 856 5.29 -13.93 27.19
CA ASN A 856 6.30 -13.14 27.89
C ASN A 856 5.83 -12.60 29.25
N LYS A 857 4.54 -12.23 29.37
CA LYS A 857 3.92 -11.87 30.65
C LYS A 857 3.92 -13.05 31.62
N VAL A 858 3.55 -14.24 31.16
CA VAL A 858 3.54 -15.47 31.97
C VAL A 858 4.96 -15.85 32.41
N LEU A 859 5.94 -15.80 31.51
CA LEU A 859 7.37 -15.99 31.81
C LEU A 859 7.85 -15.04 32.92
N SER A 860 7.49 -13.75 32.82
CA SER A 860 7.81 -12.75 33.85
C SER A 860 7.15 -13.05 35.20
N MET A 861 5.90 -13.51 35.19
CA MET A 861 5.19 -13.91 36.42
C MET A 861 5.81 -15.12 37.09
N LEU A 862 6.31 -16.09 36.32
CA LEU A 862 6.97 -17.29 36.85
C LEU A 862 8.30 -17.01 37.55
N LYS A 863 8.94 -15.85 37.28
CA LYS A 863 10.12 -15.36 38.02
C LYS A 863 9.78 -14.86 39.43
N LYS A 864 8.50 -14.62 39.75
CA LYS A 864 8.04 -14.12 41.06
C LYS A 864 7.80 -15.28 42.03
N LYS A 865 7.81 -14.97 43.34
CA LYS A 865 7.45 -15.93 44.39
C LYS A 865 5.95 -16.24 44.34
N LEU A 866 5.58 -17.42 43.83
CA LEU A 866 4.20 -17.87 43.65
C LEU A 866 3.87 -19.08 44.53
N GLN A 867 2.59 -19.25 44.89
CA GLN A 867 2.11 -20.47 45.53
C GLN A 867 2.10 -21.62 44.51
N LYS A 868 2.37 -22.86 44.96
CA LYS A 868 2.50 -24.05 44.10
C LYS A 868 1.33 -24.24 43.10
N PRO A 869 0.05 -24.08 43.49
CA PRO A 869 -1.06 -24.22 42.54
C PRO A 869 -1.08 -23.15 41.43
N GLN A 870 -0.78 -21.90 41.77
CA GLN A 870 -0.73 -20.79 40.81
C GLN A 870 0.44 -20.95 39.85
N LYS A 871 1.61 -21.36 40.37
CA LYS A 871 2.80 -21.63 39.55
C LYS A 871 2.54 -22.72 38.51
N LEU A 872 1.93 -23.83 38.92
CA LEU A 872 1.58 -24.93 38.02
C LEU A 872 0.52 -24.54 36.98
N SER A 873 -0.44 -23.68 37.32
CA SER A 873 -1.43 -23.15 36.36
C SER A 873 -0.79 -22.25 35.29
N TYR A 874 0.17 -21.40 35.67
CA TYR A 874 0.95 -20.60 34.72
C TYR A 874 1.83 -21.46 33.80
N ILE A 875 2.52 -22.47 34.36
CA ILE A 875 3.32 -23.42 33.55
C ILE A 875 2.43 -24.15 32.54
N LYS A 876 1.27 -24.67 32.97
CA LYS A 876 0.32 -25.31 32.06
C LYS A 876 -0.20 -24.35 30.99
N SER A 877 -0.47 -23.10 31.36
CA SER A 877 -0.87 -22.06 30.40
C SER A 877 0.21 -21.81 29.35
N LEU A 878 1.48 -21.82 29.76
CA LEU A 878 2.62 -21.63 28.87
C LEU A 878 2.77 -22.77 27.87
N ILE A 879 2.62 -24.03 28.32
CA ILE A 879 2.66 -25.23 27.45
C ILE A 879 1.57 -25.18 26.38
N GLU A 880 0.34 -24.86 26.77
CA GLU A 880 -0.77 -24.80 25.81
C GLU A 880 -0.65 -23.59 24.86
N LEU A 881 -0.15 -22.45 25.33
CA LEU A 881 0.13 -21.28 24.47
C LEU A 881 1.27 -21.56 23.48
N GLU A 882 2.38 -22.15 23.95
CA GLU A 882 3.51 -22.51 23.10
C GLU A 882 3.06 -23.50 22.03
N LYS A 883 2.31 -24.53 22.40
CA LYS A 883 1.73 -25.49 21.46
C LYS A 883 0.87 -24.80 20.40
N GLU A 884 0.04 -23.84 20.79
CA GLU A 884 -0.82 -23.12 19.85
C GLU A 884 -0.02 -22.22 18.91
N VAL A 885 0.92 -21.45 19.45
CA VAL A 885 1.79 -20.56 18.67
C VAL A 885 2.61 -21.38 17.68
N ARG A 886 3.16 -22.53 18.09
CA ARG A 886 3.86 -23.44 17.18
C ARG A 886 2.97 -23.95 16.06
N GLY A 887 1.72 -24.32 16.37
CA GLY A 887 0.75 -24.74 15.36
C GLY A 887 0.49 -23.64 14.32
N VAL A 888 0.34 -22.39 14.77
CA VAL A 888 0.20 -21.23 13.85
C VAL A 888 1.46 -21.02 13.01
N LEU A 889 2.65 -21.05 13.63
CA LEU A 889 3.91 -20.87 12.92
C LEU A 889 4.14 -21.99 11.90
N ASP A 890 3.75 -23.22 12.20
CA ASP A 890 3.82 -24.36 11.29
C ASP A 890 2.93 -24.14 10.06
N VAL A 891 1.66 -23.76 10.27
CA VAL A 891 0.73 -23.43 9.17
C VAL A 891 1.26 -22.29 8.30
N LEU A 892 1.89 -21.28 8.91
CA LEU A 892 2.47 -20.15 8.18
C LEU A 892 3.83 -20.47 7.55
N GLY A 893 4.45 -21.62 7.81
CA GLY A 893 5.81 -21.95 7.38
C GLY A 893 6.88 -21.06 8.01
N LEU A 894 6.68 -20.65 9.26
CA LEU A 894 7.64 -19.89 10.07
C LEU A 894 8.29 -20.75 11.16
N LEU A 895 7.99 -22.04 11.24
CA LEU A 895 8.54 -22.97 12.22
C LEU A 895 9.68 -23.80 11.62
N SER A 896 10.91 -23.57 12.06
CA SER A 896 12.10 -24.30 11.60
C SER A 896 12.16 -25.73 12.12
N ASN A 897 12.77 -26.61 11.32
CA ASN A 897 13.18 -27.95 11.76
C ASN A 897 14.42 -27.90 12.67
N SER A 898 15.16 -26.78 12.67
CA SER A 898 16.26 -26.53 13.61
C SER A 898 15.74 -26.17 15.00
N THR A 899 16.59 -26.35 16.03
CA THR A 899 16.25 -25.89 17.39
C THR A 899 16.10 -24.37 17.43
N TYR A 900 15.35 -23.83 18.40
CA TYR A 900 15.16 -22.38 18.50
C TYR A 900 16.48 -21.65 18.71
N THR A 901 17.35 -22.20 19.56
CA THR A 901 18.74 -21.73 19.75
C THR A 901 19.52 -21.63 18.43
N GLU A 902 19.43 -22.63 17.54
CA GLU A 902 20.15 -22.63 16.27
C GLU A 902 19.60 -21.55 15.32
N VAL A 903 18.27 -21.36 15.27
CA VAL A 903 17.66 -20.27 14.48
C VAL A 903 18.07 -18.89 15.01
N LEU A 904 18.08 -18.71 16.33
CA LEU A 904 18.53 -17.46 16.97
C LEU A 904 20.00 -17.18 16.65
N LYS A 905 20.85 -18.21 16.66
CA LYS A 905 22.26 -18.10 16.27
C LYS A 905 22.39 -17.68 14.80
N GLN A 906 21.66 -18.31 13.89
CA GLN A 906 21.68 -17.93 12.47
C GLN A 906 21.19 -16.50 12.24
N LEU A 907 20.14 -16.05 12.94
CA LEU A 907 19.67 -14.67 12.89
C LEU A 907 20.75 -13.68 13.37
N LYS A 908 21.47 -14.01 14.44
CA LYS A 908 22.60 -13.23 14.94
C LYS A 908 23.76 -13.18 13.95
N GLU A 909 24.16 -14.31 13.38
CA GLU A 909 25.21 -14.38 12.35
C GLU A 909 24.87 -13.51 11.13
N LYS A 910 23.60 -13.53 10.68
CA LYS A 910 23.13 -12.68 9.59
C LYS A 910 23.21 -11.19 9.96
N ALA A 911 22.82 -10.82 11.19
CA ALA A 911 22.90 -9.44 11.67
C ALA A 911 24.36 -8.95 11.76
N LEU A 912 25.26 -9.77 12.29
CA LEU A 912 26.70 -9.49 12.34
C LEU A 912 27.30 -9.28 10.94
N LYS A 913 26.89 -10.11 9.98
CA LYS A 913 27.31 -9.98 8.58
C LYS A 913 26.85 -8.67 7.95
N ARG A 914 25.62 -8.22 8.25
CA ARG A 914 25.11 -6.91 7.78
C ARG A 914 25.81 -5.74 8.48
N ALA A 915 26.15 -5.90 9.75
CA ALA A 915 26.87 -4.91 10.54
C ALA A 915 28.38 -4.82 10.24
N GLU A 916 28.92 -5.79 9.49
CA GLU A 916 30.36 -6.01 9.29
C GLU A 916 31.13 -6.12 10.62
N LEU A 917 30.55 -6.85 11.58
CA LEU A 917 31.12 -7.07 12.92
C LEU A 917 31.28 -8.57 13.22
N THR A 918 32.17 -8.90 14.14
CA THR A 918 32.27 -10.23 14.76
C THR A 918 31.67 -10.25 16.16
N GLU A 919 31.37 -11.45 16.67
CA GLU A 919 30.93 -11.63 18.06
C GLU A 919 31.97 -11.05 19.05
N GLU A 920 33.26 -11.22 18.75
CA GLU A 920 34.37 -10.64 19.53
C GLU A 920 34.32 -9.10 19.54
N ASN A 921 34.00 -8.46 18.40
CA ASN A 921 33.84 -7.01 18.36
C ASN A 921 32.68 -6.51 19.23
N ILE A 922 31.58 -7.27 19.31
CA ILE A 922 30.45 -6.94 20.18
C ILE A 922 30.82 -7.12 21.65
N GLN A 923 31.48 -8.23 21.98
CA GLN A 923 31.92 -8.52 23.34
C GLN A 923 32.89 -7.45 23.85
N GLN A 924 33.85 -7.04 23.03
CA GLN A 924 34.76 -5.94 23.35
C GLN A 924 34.00 -4.64 23.61
N GLN A 925 33.01 -4.29 22.78
CA GLN A 925 32.20 -3.09 22.98
C GLN A 925 31.32 -3.15 24.24
N ILE A 926 30.86 -4.34 24.63
CA ILE A 926 30.14 -4.54 25.90
C ILE A 926 31.09 -4.29 27.09
N GLU A 927 32.32 -4.80 27.02
CA GLU A 927 33.36 -4.58 28.03
C GLU A 927 33.78 -3.11 28.13
N ASP A 928 33.98 -2.45 27.00
CA ASP A 928 34.30 -1.02 26.91
C ASP A 928 33.16 -0.18 27.50
N ARG A 929 31.91 -0.54 27.20
CA ARG A 929 30.73 0.10 27.80
C ARG A 929 30.68 -0.12 29.31
N ALA A 930 30.95 -1.33 29.79
CA ALA A 930 30.95 -1.64 31.22
C ALA A 930 32.06 -0.85 31.95
N LEU A 931 33.25 -0.75 31.35
CA LEU A 931 34.36 0.05 31.86
C LEU A 931 34.01 1.55 31.88
N ALA A 932 33.40 2.07 30.81
CA ALA A 932 32.93 3.45 30.75
C ALA A 932 31.94 3.76 31.87
N ARG A 933 30.94 2.88 32.09
CA ARG A 933 29.97 3.03 33.20
C ARG A 933 30.64 2.95 34.57
N LYS A 934 31.61 2.05 34.76
CA LYS A 934 32.40 1.96 36.00
C LYS A 934 33.18 3.24 36.28
N ASN A 935 33.70 3.87 35.24
CA ASN A 935 34.41 5.15 35.30
C ASN A 935 33.49 6.38 35.32
N LYS A 936 32.16 6.18 35.36
CA LYS A 936 31.12 7.23 35.29
C LYS A 936 31.13 8.05 33.99
N ASP A 937 31.72 7.51 32.93
CA ASP A 937 31.64 8.06 31.57
C ASP A 937 30.39 7.52 30.85
N PHE A 938 29.23 8.07 31.22
CA PHE A 938 27.95 7.66 30.64
C PHE A 938 27.83 8.06 29.17
N LYS A 939 28.49 9.14 28.74
CA LYS A 939 28.49 9.60 27.34
C LYS A 939 29.13 8.57 26.42
N LEU A 940 30.30 8.07 26.77
CA LEU A 940 30.97 7.01 25.99
C LEU A 940 30.15 5.72 25.99
N GLY A 941 29.55 5.35 27.14
CA GLY A 941 28.68 4.18 27.23
C GLY A 941 27.43 4.27 26.33
N ASP A 942 26.81 5.46 26.23
CA ASP A 942 25.66 5.70 25.36
C ASP A 942 26.06 5.76 23.88
N LEU A 943 27.22 6.32 23.56
CA LEU A 943 27.78 6.36 22.20
C LEU A 943 28.01 4.94 21.66
N ILE A 944 28.62 4.05 22.45
CA ILE A 944 28.83 2.65 22.07
C ILE A 944 27.49 1.98 21.77
N ARG A 945 26.49 2.15 22.65
CA ARG A 945 25.14 1.60 22.45
C ARG A 945 24.48 2.17 21.20
N SER A 946 24.60 3.46 20.93
CA SER A 946 24.02 4.11 19.74
C SER A 946 24.69 3.66 18.44
N ASN A 947 26.01 3.51 18.43
CA ASN A 947 26.75 3.03 17.26
C ASN A 947 26.34 1.59 16.91
N LEU A 948 26.29 0.70 17.90
CA LEU A 948 25.79 -0.66 17.70
C LEU A 948 24.34 -0.67 17.20
N THR A 949 23.46 0.16 17.77
CA THR A 949 22.06 0.27 17.33
C THR A 949 21.97 0.73 15.87
N SER A 950 22.82 1.67 15.45
CA SER A 950 22.88 2.14 14.04
C SER A 950 23.37 1.09 13.05
N LYS A 951 24.01 0.03 13.54
CA LYS A 951 24.42 -1.13 12.77
C LYS A 951 23.45 -2.31 12.88
N GLY A 952 22.29 -2.11 13.52
CA GLY A 952 21.28 -3.15 13.73
C GLY A 952 21.55 -4.09 14.90
N ILE A 953 22.32 -3.65 15.89
CA ILE A 953 22.67 -4.42 17.09
C ILE A 953 22.20 -3.70 18.37
N ALA A 954 21.21 -4.25 19.06
CA ALA A 954 20.70 -3.69 20.31
C ALA A 954 21.29 -4.39 21.54
N LEU A 955 21.84 -3.60 22.47
CA LEU A 955 22.30 -4.08 23.78
C LEU A 955 21.15 -4.11 24.80
N MET A 956 21.06 -5.19 25.57
CA MET A 956 20.09 -5.42 26.63
C MET A 956 20.79 -5.77 27.94
N ASP A 957 20.52 -5.02 29.00
CA ASP A 957 21.02 -5.33 30.34
C ASP A 957 20.03 -6.30 31.03
N VAL A 958 20.45 -7.54 31.30
CA VAL A 958 19.65 -8.60 31.93
C VAL A 958 20.34 -9.06 33.21
N GLY A 959 19.82 -8.60 34.36
CA GLY A 959 20.46 -8.87 35.65
C GLY A 959 21.84 -8.19 35.75
N SER A 960 22.90 -8.97 35.94
CA SER A 960 24.29 -8.49 35.97
C SER A 960 25.01 -8.57 34.63
N GLU A 961 24.37 -9.12 33.59
CA GLU A 961 24.97 -9.35 32.28
C GLU A 961 24.38 -8.39 31.23
N THR A 962 25.18 -8.01 30.24
CA THR A 962 24.72 -7.32 29.04
C THR A 962 24.76 -8.32 27.89
N ILE A 963 23.60 -8.57 27.28
CA ILE A 963 23.47 -9.39 26.08
C ILE A 963 23.10 -8.52 24.89
N TRP A 964 23.15 -9.07 23.68
CA TRP A 964 22.77 -8.36 22.47
C TRP A 964 21.77 -9.16 21.63
N ARG A 965 20.98 -8.42 20.82
CA ARG A 965 20.08 -8.97 19.82
C ARG A 965 20.11 -8.13 18.53
N PRO A 966 19.73 -8.69 17.38
CA PRO A 966 19.44 -7.91 16.17
C PRO A 966 18.31 -6.90 16.44
N CYS A 967 18.37 -5.74 15.79
CA CYS A 967 17.31 -4.75 15.76
C CYS A 967 17.26 -4.02 14.41
N VAL A 968 16.18 -3.30 14.14
CA VAL A 968 16.15 -2.36 13.02
C VAL A 968 17.22 -1.27 13.23
N PRO A 969 18.10 -1.02 12.25
CA PRO A 969 19.07 0.08 12.32
C PRO A 969 18.39 1.43 12.48
N VAL A 970 18.89 2.26 13.41
CA VAL A 970 18.42 3.64 13.62
C VAL A 970 19.59 4.57 13.34
N GLU A 971 19.41 5.61 12.52
CA GLU A 971 20.49 6.57 12.27
C GLU A 971 21.01 7.15 13.60
N PRO A 972 22.34 7.27 13.79
CA PRO A 972 22.88 7.83 15.00
C PRO A 972 22.44 9.29 15.10
N ALA A 973 21.95 9.71 16.27
CA ALA A 973 21.66 11.12 16.53
C ALA A 973 22.91 11.94 16.18
N LYS A 974 22.80 12.92 15.28
CA LYS A 974 23.91 13.84 14.95
C LYS A 974 24.44 14.42 16.25
N ALA A 975 25.64 13.99 16.66
CA ALA A 975 26.37 14.68 17.71
C ALA A 975 26.66 16.08 17.18
N SER A 976 26.26 17.12 17.92
CA SER A 976 26.66 18.49 17.66
C SER A 976 28.18 18.54 17.48
N ASP A 977 28.65 19.15 16.40
CA ASP A 977 30.04 19.18 15.89
C ASP A 977 31.11 19.79 16.84
N ASP A 978 30.87 19.91 18.14
CA ASP A 978 31.70 20.72 19.05
C ASP A 978 32.46 19.93 20.12
N GLN A 979 32.55 18.59 20.06
CA GLN A 979 33.31 17.80 21.05
C GLN A 979 34.05 16.58 20.46
N LEU A 980 35.02 16.82 19.56
CA LEU A 980 36.08 15.84 19.26
C LEU A 980 37.19 15.95 20.33
N LEU A 981 37.30 14.96 21.21
CA LEU A 981 38.49 14.76 22.03
C LEU A 981 39.58 14.07 21.19
N PRO A 982 40.83 14.57 21.18
CA PRO A 982 41.91 13.98 20.40
C PRO A 982 42.51 12.79 21.13
N GLY A 983 42.63 11.66 20.43
CA GLY A 983 43.53 10.58 20.81
C GLY A 983 42.88 9.21 20.79
N LEU A 984 42.99 8.53 19.65
CA LEU A 984 43.33 7.12 19.52
C LEU A 984 43.65 6.83 18.06
N SER A 985 44.74 7.43 17.57
CA SER A 985 45.43 6.95 16.38
C SER A 985 46.37 5.81 16.79
N ARG A 986 46.10 4.58 16.34
CA ARG A 986 47.16 3.59 16.11
C ARG A 986 46.94 2.90 14.77
N SER A 987 47.90 3.14 13.91
CA SER A 987 48.17 2.53 12.61
C SER A 987 48.32 1.01 12.69
N ALA A 988 47.87 0.30 11.66
CA ALA A 988 48.69 -0.70 10.97
C ALA A 988 48.11 -0.95 9.57
N ASP A 989 48.80 -0.38 8.60
CA ASP A 989 48.82 -0.81 7.19
C ASP A 989 49.54 -2.17 7.06
N ALA A 990 49.44 -2.80 5.87
CA ALA A 990 49.99 -4.11 5.44
C ALA A 990 49.01 -5.31 5.60
N THR A 991 48.65 -6.11 4.58
CA THR A 991 49.26 -6.42 3.28
C THR A 991 48.25 -7.18 2.40
N LYS A 992 48.34 -6.90 1.09
CA LYS A 992 47.83 -7.55 -0.15
C LYS A 992 47.85 -9.10 -0.21
N PRO A 993 47.21 -9.80 -1.19
CA PRO A 993 47.30 -9.59 -2.66
C PRO A 993 46.22 -8.73 -3.30
#